data_AF-A0A370TH04-F1
#
_entry.id   AF-A0A370TH04-F1
#
_cell.length_a   1.000
_cell.length_b   1.000
_cell.length_c   1.000
_cell.angle_alpha   90.00
_cell.angle_beta   90.00
_cell.angle_gamma   90.00
#
_symmetry.space_group_name_H-M   'P 1'
#
loop_
_entity.id
_entity.type
_entity.pdbx_description
1 polymer ?
#
loop_
_entity_poly.entity_id
_entity_poly.type
_entity_poly.pdbx_seq_one_letter_code
_entity_poly.pdbx_strand_id
1 'polypeptide(L)'
;MENSSRDVQMSGTAEEAALAGGQRFTNVEEVNAGADDELPQQVRGAYRRGLQACRKEQNIPAPYIGNPVRRGVERGSRSDPRKQRPSKPLSGNVQCNEKELLANIMNFDEAILRVNIAVVNRLSRLRRGVSNKKEVLTGDLAAARKGSSEEVAVTSRPKLKELGLRIGRWGFVEGGEDASEGALEEASGSGAAGGVLPAAEGSDVDLTCPAGEIEGHARRRSARLSASATYAVDFEEDEVDEEELGRLGGELEDVAGIMADDEDDDSTGAPGDWKCGCSKDVPSSWQTMVVSKRLMKPGVSMKLLGKMVSYKRVCYRHGRMMASYMGLCTKRLGDADLAVRLRTLYEKRLEIGKLKTEEETFQWFRVANRPARPSDGLGPYKFMHNRAPGGFQFDQEEILSAWDATILLRWQAEGSVIHDLFGWWFTSPLGSEIYDEFNMYLHYLREINGRKNIGWLRNMFFSVTQQLMRQDPAYYMLYAALRPDRAWRLVSYLYYAKYSVPGDGTYFCHIDLNIPDLLANKRGVAMIQGTVSLDEEDEENCTFILPGMQHRLGEWWERVKERGQETSGFVHRITDQLFTKEDSELLGVRWKKTPCQPGEVRITLPSIPHGATGPTTKIRRTMLPWFVGVQDDESSLEVVEGGTWEELATAHRDFVAPKATPSGLANRYGAIPYRFPACVELAGLGAVSDALVCRRRWSSPAVVRERDVLLGKDRAAAHEFIRRWREHAIKAALEAFAAVREEEKRVFGEKSYYYYKERLELLGIPMPAVVPDPDVLGDEELEEAGGEGLLFAEEGEEGVGADEMVM
;
A
#
# COMPACT_ATOMS: atom_id res chain seq x y z
N MET A 1 -3.26 -57.70 -65.24
CA MET A 1 -2.70 -57.81 -63.87
C MET A 1 -3.08 -56.53 -63.11
N GLU A 2 -4.34 -56.28 -62.70
CA GLU A 2 -5.39 -57.14 -62.10
C GLU A 2 -5.01 -57.70 -60.71
N ASN A 3 -5.86 -57.80 -59.68
CA ASN A 3 -7.25 -57.34 -59.32
C ASN A 3 -7.35 -57.49 -57.76
N SER A 4 -8.31 -57.03 -56.93
CA SER A 4 -9.65 -56.36 -56.93
C SER A 4 -9.69 -55.52 -55.62
N SER A 5 -10.27 -54.33 -55.40
CA SER A 5 -11.56 -53.66 -55.73
C SER A 5 -12.81 -54.23 -55.01
N ARG A 6 -13.77 -53.33 -54.65
CA ARG A 6 -14.93 -53.41 -53.70
C ARG A 6 -14.63 -52.88 -52.28
N ASP A 7 -15.13 -51.74 -51.78
CA ASP A 7 -16.03 -50.67 -52.31
C ASP A 7 -17.57 -50.88 -52.21
N VAL A 8 -18.32 -49.76 -52.07
CA VAL A 8 -19.81 -49.56 -52.02
C VAL A 8 -20.50 -50.01 -50.69
N GLN A 9 -21.04 -49.12 -49.82
CA GLN A 9 -22.30 -48.30 -49.86
C GLN A 9 -23.61 -49.12 -49.64
N MET A 10 -24.78 -48.61 -49.15
CA MET A 10 -25.28 -47.24 -48.86
C MET A 10 -26.53 -47.26 -47.92
N SER A 11 -27.12 -46.08 -47.64
CA SER A 11 -28.43 -45.77 -46.99
C SER A 11 -28.57 -45.98 -45.47
N GLY A 12 -29.34 -45.16 -44.71
CA GLY A 12 -29.85 -43.81 -44.98
C GLY A 12 -31.34 -43.57 -44.69
N THR A 13 -31.67 -42.55 -43.88
CA THR A 13 -32.90 -41.69 -43.87
C THR A 13 -32.82 -40.72 -42.68
N ALA A 14 -33.64 -39.67 -42.69
CA ALA A 14 -33.76 -38.69 -41.60
C ALA A 14 -35.19 -38.14 -41.55
N GLU A 15 -35.71 -37.79 -40.37
CA GLU A 15 -36.79 -36.80 -40.19
C GLU A 15 -36.88 -36.33 -38.73
N GLU A 16 -37.71 -35.31 -38.47
CA GLU A 16 -37.70 -34.48 -37.25
C GLU A 16 -38.65 -34.97 -36.15
N ALA A 17 -38.34 -34.64 -34.89
CA ALA A 17 -39.32 -34.13 -33.91
C ALA A 17 -38.62 -33.66 -32.62
N ALA A 18 -39.01 -32.50 -32.09
CA ALA A 18 -38.65 -32.06 -30.74
C ALA A 18 -39.85 -32.19 -29.80
N LEU A 19 -39.63 -32.57 -28.53
CA LEU A 19 -40.50 -32.17 -27.41
C LEU A 19 -39.84 -32.42 -26.03
N ALA A 20 -40.33 -31.65 -25.05
CA ALA A 20 -39.81 -31.45 -23.70
C ALA A 20 -39.59 -32.71 -22.83
N GLY A 21 -38.64 -32.63 -21.89
CA GLY A 21 -38.40 -33.68 -20.89
C GLY A 21 -37.30 -33.39 -19.87
N GLY A 22 -37.37 -32.26 -19.14
CA GLY A 22 -36.38 -31.96 -18.09
C GLY A 22 -36.62 -32.75 -16.79
N GLN A 23 -35.58 -33.40 -16.24
CA GLN A 23 -35.61 -33.98 -14.89
C GLN A 23 -34.28 -33.80 -14.15
N ARG A 24 -34.38 -33.66 -12.83
CA ARG A 24 -33.25 -33.41 -11.92
C ARG A 24 -32.49 -34.71 -11.66
N PHE A 25 -31.15 -34.66 -11.66
CA PHE A 25 -30.36 -35.65 -10.93
C PHE A 25 -30.33 -35.26 -9.45
N THR A 26 -30.92 -36.12 -8.60
CA THR A 26 -30.79 -36.06 -7.15
C THR A 26 -29.75 -37.06 -6.66
N ASN A 27 -29.22 -36.80 -5.46
CA ASN A 27 -28.20 -37.59 -4.76
C ASN A 27 -28.37 -39.11 -4.89
N VAL A 28 -27.25 -39.83 -4.98
CA VAL A 28 -27.15 -41.26 -4.68
C VAL A 28 -26.23 -41.42 -3.47
N GLU A 29 -26.81 -41.76 -2.33
CA GLU A 29 -26.09 -42.29 -1.17
C GLU A 29 -26.30 -43.81 -1.08
N GLU A 30 -25.32 -44.47 -0.45
CA GLU A 30 -25.37 -45.81 0.14
C GLU A 30 -26.22 -46.93 -0.51
N VAL A 31 -25.54 -47.84 -1.22
CA VAL A 31 -25.58 -49.27 -0.83
C VAL A 31 -24.23 -49.93 -1.11
N ASN A 32 -23.54 -50.41 -0.06
CA ASN A 32 -22.94 -51.75 -0.03
C ASN A 32 -22.34 -52.05 1.35
N ALA A 33 -22.69 -53.22 1.89
CA ALA A 33 -22.17 -53.74 3.16
C ALA A 33 -21.57 -55.14 2.94
N GLY A 34 -20.58 -55.51 3.76
CA GLY A 34 -20.13 -56.90 3.90
C GLY A 34 -18.71 -57.19 3.43
N ALA A 35 -17.75 -56.98 4.34
CA ALA A 35 -16.54 -57.79 4.46
C ALA A 35 -15.98 -57.62 5.88
N ASP A 36 -16.23 -58.58 6.76
CA ASP A 36 -15.45 -58.73 7.99
C ASP A 36 -14.12 -59.43 7.66
N ASP A 37 -13.00 -58.91 8.17
CA ASP A 37 -11.79 -59.73 8.39
C ASP A 37 -10.95 -59.15 9.56
N GLU A 38 -10.17 -60.01 10.22
CA GLU A 38 -9.77 -59.78 11.61
C GLU A 38 -8.53 -58.88 11.83
N LEU A 39 -8.57 -58.02 12.88
CA LEU A 39 -7.43 -57.22 13.34
C LEU A 39 -7.10 -57.48 14.83
N PRO A 40 -5.88 -57.93 15.22
CA PRO A 40 -5.63 -58.51 16.54
C PRO A 40 -5.79 -57.59 17.77
N GLN A 41 -6.20 -58.20 18.88
CA GLN A 41 -6.58 -57.56 20.15
C GLN A 41 -5.50 -56.76 20.91
N GLN A 42 -4.23 -56.74 20.46
CA GLN A 42 -3.12 -56.18 21.25
C GLN A 42 -3.02 -54.64 21.25
N VAL A 43 -3.59 -53.94 20.26
CA VAL A 43 -3.43 -52.47 20.13
C VAL A 43 -4.23 -51.69 21.20
N ARG A 44 -5.35 -52.23 21.70
CA ARG A 44 -6.21 -51.56 22.71
C ARG A 44 -5.52 -51.35 24.08
N GLY A 45 -4.36 -51.97 24.32
CA GLY A 45 -3.58 -51.84 25.56
C GLY A 45 -2.64 -50.62 25.64
N ALA A 46 -2.38 -49.90 24.54
CA ALA A 46 -1.43 -48.78 24.52
C ALA A 46 -2.10 -47.44 24.88
N TYR A 47 -3.23 -47.11 24.24
CA TYR A 47 -3.80 -45.76 24.24
C TYR A 47 -4.27 -45.26 25.62
N ARG A 48 -4.65 -46.16 26.55
CA ARG A 48 -5.03 -45.79 27.92
C ARG A 48 -3.85 -45.48 28.86
N ARG A 49 -2.60 -45.73 28.47
CA ARG A 49 -1.42 -45.47 29.33
C ARG A 49 -0.71 -44.13 29.05
N GLY A 50 -0.92 -43.51 27.89
CA GLY A 50 -0.37 -42.16 27.60
C GLY A 50 -1.02 -41.04 28.42
N LEU A 51 -2.34 -41.11 28.66
CA LEU A 51 -3.13 -40.02 29.24
C LEU A 51 -3.07 -39.89 30.78
N GLN A 52 -2.30 -40.72 31.49
CA GLN A 52 -2.07 -40.59 32.94
C GLN A 52 -0.66 -40.10 33.32
N ALA A 53 0.28 -39.98 32.37
CA ALA A 53 1.64 -39.52 32.66
C ALA A 53 1.72 -38.00 32.91
N CYS A 54 1.01 -37.19 32.12
CA CYS A 54 1.11 -35.72 32.12
C CYS A 54 0.42 -35.00 33.30
N ARG A 55 0.38 -35.60 34.49
CA ARG A 55 -0.24 -35.01 35.70
C ARG A 55 0.53 -35.20 37.01
N LYS A 56 1.82 -35.57 36.96
CA LYS A 56 2.66 -35.80 38.16
C LYS A 56 4.09 -35.22 38.11
N GLU A 57 4.31 -34.09 37.44
CA GLU A 57 5.55 -33.30 37.57
C GLU A 57 5.29 -31.86 38.00
N GLN A 58 4.93 -31.68 39.27
CA GLN A 58 5.07 -30.42 39.99
C GLN A 58 5.64 -30.70 41.38
N ASN A 59 6.96 -30.61 41.51
CA ASN A 59 7.67 -30.72 42.79
C ASN A 59 8.98 -29.93 42.71
N ILE A 60 8.88 -28.60 42.72
CA ILE A 60 10.02 -27.68 42.79
C ILE A 60 10.13 -27.20 44.24
N PRO A 61 11.27 -27.38 44.93
CA PRO A 61 11.42 -26.96 46.33
C PRO A 61 11.44 -25.43 46.46
N ALA A 62 10.83 -24.92 47.53
CA ALA A 62 10.74 -23.48 47.79
C ALA A 62 12.10 -22.85 48.13
N PRO A 63 12.38 -21.60 47.69
CA PRO A 63 13.60 -20.89 48.05
C PRO A 63 13.60 -20.42 49.52
N TYR A 64 14.79 -20.41 50.12
CA TYR A 64 15.02 -19.98 51.50
C TYR A 64 14.65 -18.50 51.73
N ILE A 65 13.95 -18.22 52.82
CA ILE A 65 13.79 -16.85 53.34
C ILE A 65 14.91 -16.60 54.38
N GLY A 66 15.73 -15.57 54.15
CA GLY A 66 16.82 -15.18 55.05
C GLY A 66 17.05 -13.67 55.04
N ASN A 67 17.13 -13.07 56.24
CA ASN A 67 17.20 -11.61 56.46
C ASN A 67 17.62 -11.37 57.94
N PRO A 68 18.11 -10.18 58.36
CA PRO A 68 19.11 -9.29 57.76
C PRO A 68 20.24 -8.88 58.76
N VAL A 69 21.49 -8.62 58.30
CA VAL A 69 22.54 -8.04 59.17
C VAL A 69 23.38 -6.93 58.50
N ARG A 70 23.01 -5.67 58.81
CA ARG A 70 23.81 -4.46 59.14
C ARG A 70 25.21 -4.17 58.53
N ARG A 71 25.41 -2.85 58.25
CA ARG A 71 26.66 -2.08 57.99
C ARG A 71 27.33 -2.34 56.63
N GLY A 72 27.70 -1.36 55.79
CA GLY A 72 27.47 0.11 55.82
C GLY A 72 28.76 0.94 55.92
N VAL A 73 29.03 1.77 54.91
CA VAL A 73 30.02 2.88 54.87
C VAL A 73 29.48 4.00 53.98
N GLU A 74 29.64 5.26 54.39
CA GLU A 74 29.30 6.43 53.59
C GLU A 74 30.50 6.93 52.76
N ARG A 75 30.24 7.40 51.53
CA ARG A 75 30.99 8.42 50.77
C ARG A 75 30.19 8.76 49.49
N GLY A 76 29.98 10.01 49.09
CA GLY A 76 30.33 11.27 49.76
C GLY A 76 30.92 12.31 48.81
N SER A 77 30.15 12.79 47.84
CA SER A 77 30.51 13.94 47.00
C SER A 77 29.30 14.85 46.75
N ARG A 78 29.52 16.17 46.80
CA ARG A 78 28.51 17.20 46.53
C ARG A 78 28.71 17.75 45.13
N SER A 79 27.63 18.19 44.48
CA SER A 79 27.66 19.13 43.35
C SER A 79 26.74 20.33 43.65
N ASP A 80 27.06 21.49 43.08
CA ASP A 80 26.56 22.82 43.51
C ASP A 80 25.51 23.39 42.53
N PRO A 81 24.27 23.69 42.97
CA PRO A 81 23.17 24.09 42.09
C PRO A 81 23.13 25.61 41.81
N ARG A 82 24.16 26.19 41.17
CA ARG A 82 24.17 27.63 40.77
C ARG A 82 24.89 27.94 39.45
N LYS A 83 24.11 27.97 38.34
CA LYS A 83 24.18 28.92 37.19
C LYS A 83 23.42 28.37 35.98
N GLN A 84 22.14 28.74 35.84
CA GLN A 84 21.49 28.80 34.53
C GLN A 84 21.46 30.25 34.07
N ARG A 85 21.90 30.51 32.84
CA ARG A 85 21.68 31.77 32.11
C ARG A 85 20.67 31.51 31.00
N PRO A 86 19.75 32.44 30.70
CA PRO A 86 18.84 32.28 29.57
C PRO A 86 19.62 32.34 28.24
N SER A 87 19.29 31.44 27.32
CA SER A 87 19.71 31.51 25.92
C SER A 87 18.98 32.64 25.18
N LYS A 88 19.59 33.15 24.11
CA LYS A 88 18.93 34.08 23.18
C LYS A 88 17.99 33.29 22.24
N PRO A 89 16.88 33.87 21.78
CA PRO A 89 16.10 33.29 20.68
C PRO A 89 16.88 33.36 19.36
N LEU A 90 16.76 32.31 18.54
CA LEU A 90 17.20 32.28 17.14
C LEU A 90 16.00 32.59 16.23
N SER A 91 16.26 33.10 15.03
CA SER A 91 15.25 33.52 14.06
C SER A 91 15.27 32.64 12.80
N GLY A 92 14.15 32.02 12.47
CA GLY A 92 13.95 31.26 11.22
C GLY A 92 12.55 30.63 11.18
N ASN A 93 11.92 30.63 9.99
CA ASN A 93 10.60 30.10 9.62
C ASN A 93 9.54 29.91 10.73
N VAL A 94 8.57 30.83 10.73
CA VAL A 94 7.73 31.13 11.90
C VAL A 94 6.33 30.48 11.86
N GLN A 95 5.68 30.42 10.69
CA GLN A 95 4.24 30.11 10.57
C GLN A 95 3.80 28.74 11.13
N CYS A 96 4.62 27.70 11.03
CA CYS A 96 4.20 26.35 11.45
C CYS A 96 4.13 26.20 12.98
N ASN A 97 5.03 26.88 13.72
CA ASN A 97 5.04 26.86 15.19
C ASN A 97 3.84 27.60 15.81
N GLU A 98 3.22 28.55 15.09
CA GLU A 98 2.25 29.49 15.68
C GLU A 98 0.93 28.80 16.12
N LYS A 99 0.53 27.69 15.48
CA LYS A 99 -0.62 26.88 15.91
C LYS A 99 -0.40 26.24 17.29
N GLU A 100 0.71 25.53 17.49
CA GLU A 100 1.02 24.90 18.78
C GLU A 100 1.25 25.94 19.89
N LEU A 101 1.87 27.09 19.54
CA LEU A 101 2.19 28.13 20.51
C LEU A 101 0.96 28.95 20.96
N LEU A 102 -0.20 28.85 20.30
CA LEU A 102 -1.46 29.47 20.74
C LEU A 102 -2.40 28.47 21.42
N ALA A 103 -2.53 27.25 20.89
CA ALA A 103 -3.43 26.21 21.40
C ALA A 103 -3.14 25.75 22.84
N ASN A 104 -1.93 26.00 23.36
CA ASN A 104 -1.53 25.68 24.74
C ASN A 104 -1.92 26.74 25.79
N ILE A 105 -2.59 27.85 25.40
CA ILE A 105 -2.85 28.99 26.32
C ILE A 105 -4.33 29.44 26.33
N MET A 106 -5.05 29.29 25.21
CA MET A 106 -6.45 29.73 25.04
C MET A 106 -7.14 28.88 23.98
N ASN A 107 -8.47 28.97 23.86
CA ASN A 107 -9.18 28.28 22.79
C ASN A 107 -8.87 28.92 21.41
N PHE A 108 -9.10 28.17 20.33
CA PHE A 108 -8.65 28.56 18.99
C PHE A 108 -9.37 29.79 18.45
N ASP A 109 -10.67 29.92 18.71
CA ASP A 109 -11.50 31.05 18.27
C ASP A 109 -11.14 32.34 19.01
N GLU A 110 -10.85 32.24 20.31
CA GLU A 110 -10.33 33.34 21.13
C GLU A 110 -8.93 33.77 20.66
N ALA A 111 -8.07 32.82 20.28
CA ALA A 111 -6.76 33.11 19.70
C ALA A 111 -6.89 33.89 18.38
N ILE A 112 -7.74 33.43 17.46
CA ILE A 112 -8.06 34.13 16.21
C ILE A 112 -8.55 35.55 16.50
N LEU A 113 -9.55 35.69 17.37
CA LEU A 113 -10.20 36.97 17.66
C LEU A 113 -9.23 37.99 18.29
N ARG A 114 -8.39 37.55 19.23
CA ARG A 114 -7.33 38.39 19.85
C ARG A 114 -6.26 38.82 18.84
N VAL A 115 -5.86 37.94 17.93
CA VAL A 115 -4.90 38.26 16.86
C VAL A 115 -5.49 39.25 15.86
N ASN A 116 -6.75 39.08 15.48
CA ASN A 116 -7.46 40.01 14.61
C ASN A 116 -7.56 41.40 15.23
N ILE A 117 -7.92 41.47 16.51
CA ILE A 117 -7.93 42.72 17.29
C ILE A 117 -6.53 43.35 17.37
N ALA A 118 -5.46 42.56 17.48
CA ALA A 118 -4.09 43.07 17.46
C ALA A 118 -3.69 43.68 16.10
N VAL A 119 -3.95 42.98 14.98
CA VAL A 119 -3.70 43.48 13.62
C VAL A 119 -4.51 44.76 13.33
N VAL A 120 -5.80 44.77 13.66
CA VAL A 120 -6.68 45.94 13.49
C VAL A 120 -6.20 47.10 14.37
N ASN A 121 -5.73 46.87 15.60
CA ASN A 121 -5.15 47.93 16.43
C ASN A 121 -3.81 48.45 15.91
N ARG A 122 -2.96 47.61 15.31
CA ARG A 122 -1.72 48.04 14.65
C ARG A 122 -2.03 48.95 13.46
N LEU A 123 -2.94 48.53 12.58
CA LEU A 123 -3.27 49.25 11.35
C LEU A 123 -4.16 50.48 11.60
N SER A 124 -4.99 50.48 12.65
CA SER A 124 -5.72 51.69 13.11
C SER A 124 -4.83 52.74 13.78
N ARG A 125 -3.55 52.45 14.05
CA ARG A 125 -2.63 53.32 14.80
C ARG A 125 -1.30 53.53 14.06
N LEU A 126 -1.37 53.67 12.73
CA LEU A 126 -0.20 53.96 11.89
C LEU A 126 0.56 55.19 12.40
N ARG A 127 1.79 54.94 12.85
CA ARG A 127 2.77 55.94 13.29
C ARG A 127 4.11 55.59 12.66
N ARG A 128 5.00 56.58 12.53
CA ARG A 128 6.34 56.39 11.93
C ARG A 128 7.11 55.28 12.68
N GLY A 129 7.38 54.17 11.98
CA GLY A 129 8.02 52.97 12.54
C GLY A 129 7.08 51.79 12.84
N VAL A 130 5.76 51.93 12.64
CA VAL A 130 4.78 50.82 12.71
C VAL A 130 4.58 50.23 11.31
N SER A 131 4.61 48.90 11.19
CA SER A 131 4.38 48.21 9.91
C SER A 131 2.93 48.33 9.44
N ASN A 132 2.76 48.79 8.20
CA ASN A 132 1.47 48.93 7.50
C ASN A 132 1.05 47.68 6.72
N LYS A 133 1.83 46.60 6.76
CA LYS A 133 1.47 45.35 6.07
C LYS A 133 0.13 44.78 6.56
N LYS A 134 -0.74 44.35 5.64
CA LYS A 134 -2.05 43.73 5.92
C LYS A 134 -1.97 42.24 6.35
N GLU A 135 -0.78 41.67 6.49
CA GLU A 135 -0.55 40.31 7.02
C GLU A 135 -0.46 40.29 8.56
N VAL A 136 -0.68 39.14 9.20
CA VAL A 136 -0.41 38.92 10.63
C VAL A 136 1.10 38.94 10.87
N LEU A 137 1.57 39.70 11.86
CA LEU A 137 3.00 39.77 12.24
C LEU A 137 3.22 39.18 13.63
N THR A 138 4.45 38.73 13.91
CA THR A 138 4.85 38.19 15.22
C THR A 138 4.62 39.18 16.37
N GLY A 139 4.62 40.49 16.08
CA GLY A 139 4.26 41.54 17.04
C GLY A 139 2.78 41.54 17.43
N ASP A 140 1.88 41.17 16.51
CA ASP A 140 0.45 41.07 16.77
C ASP A 140 0.14 39.86 17.65
N LEU A 141 0.80 38.71 17.41
CA LEU A 141 0.72 37.54 18.28
C LEU A 141 1.25 37.83 19.71
N ALA A 142 2.34 38.60 19.80
CA ALA A 142 2.89 39.05 21.08
C ALA A 142 1.99 40.06 21.82
N ALA A 143 1.08 40.74 21.12
CA ALA A 143 0.06 41.61 21.71
C ALA A 143 -1.20 40.81 22.10
N ALA A 144 -1.68 39.90 21.26
CA ALA A 144 -2.83 39.02 21.50
C ALA A 144 -2.71 38.22 22.81
N ARG A 145 -1.50 37.77 23.13
CA ARG A 145 -1.15 37.11 24.40
C ARG A 145 -1.15 38.00 25.65
N LYS A 146 -1.12 39.32 25.50
CA LYS A 146 -0.98 40.29 26.61
C LYS A 146 -2.29 40.99 26.98
N GLY A 147 -3.32 40.92 26.15
CA GLY A 147 -4.66 41.41 26.51
C GLY A 147 -5.33 40.51 27.55
N SER A 148 -6.13 41.10 28.44
CA SER A 148 -7.18 40.37 29.15
C SER A 148 -8.34 40.06 28.20
N SER A 149 -9.22 39.13 28.57
CA SER A 149 -10.42 38.77 27.81
C SER A 149 -11.57 39.78 27.92
N GLU A 150 -11.41 40.82 28.74
CA GLU A 150 -12.52 41.71 29.17
C GLU A 150 -12.78 42.90 28.23
N GLU A 151 -11.85 43.21 27.30
CA GLU A 151 -12.02 44.27 26.28
C GLU A 151 -12.02 43.71 24.84
N VAL A 152 -12.68 42.57 24.62
CA VAL A 152 -12.86 41.98 23.28
C VAL A 152 -13.96 42.73 22.51
N ALA A 153 -13.64 43.95 22.08
CA ALA A 153 -14.49 44.73 21.18
C ALA A 153 -14.52 44.06 19.79
N VAL A 154 -15.69 43.57 19.38
CA VAL A 154 -15.88 42.89 18.09
C VAL A 154 -15.47 43.82 16.94
N THR A 155 -14.49 43.40 16.14
CA THR A 155 -14.02 44.13 14.96
C THR A 155 -15.13 44.19 13.92
N SER A 156 -15.81 45.32 13.84
CA SER A 156 -16.97 45.50 12.95
C SER A 156 -16.57 45.46 11.48
N ARG A 157 -17.43 44.89 10.61
CA ARG A 157 -17.21 44.81 9.16
C ARG A 157 -16.83 46.17 8.52
N PRO A 158 -17.45 47.32 8.89
CA PRO A 158 -17.01 48.63 8.39
C PRO A 158 -15.55 48.96 8.71
N LYS A 159 -15.04 48.60 9.90
CA LYS A 159 -13.64 48.88 10.27
C LYS A 159 -12.64 47.97 9.56
N LEU A 160 -13.07 46.77 9.14
CA LEU A 160 -12.27 45.93 8.26
C LEU A 160 -12.22 46.50 6.83
N LYS A 161 -13.35 46.95 6.26
CA LYS A 161 -13.37 47.64 4.94
C LYS A 161 -12.55 48.93 4.96
N GLU A 162 -12.63 49.75 6.03
CA GLU A 162 -11.82 50.97 6.20
C GLU A 162 -10.30 50.72 6.16
N LEU A 163 -9.84 49.54 6.61
CA LEU A 163 -8.43 49.14 6.61
C LEU A 163 -8.06 48.29 5.37
N GLY A 164 -9.01 48.03 4.46
CA GLY A 164 -8.86 47.12 3.33
C GLY A 164 -8.52 45.69 3.76
N LEU A 165 -9.14 45.20 4.83
CA LEU A 165 -8.95 43.85 5.37
C LEU A 165 -10.18 42.99 5.12
N ARG A 166 -9.96 41.69 4.88
CA ARG A 166 -10.99 40.65 4.89
C ARG A 166 -10.67 39.61 5.97
N ILE A 167 -11.64 38.74 6.28
CA ILE A 167 -11.41 37.54 7.09
C ILE A 167 -11.10 36.40 6.11
N GLY A 168 -9.92 35.80 6.23
CA GLY A 168 -9.49 34.67 5.41
C GLY A 168 -10.10 33.33 5.84
N ARG A 169 -9.83 32.27 5.07
CA ARG A 169 -10.37 30.90 5.25
C ARG A 169 -10.19 30.34 6.68
N TRP A 170 -9.19 30.81 7.42
CA TRP A 170 -8.85 30.36 8.77
C TRP A 170 -9.33 31.31 9.89
N GLY A 171 -10.23 32.24 9.60
CA GLY A 171 -10.77 33.21 10.56
C GLY A 171 -9.85 34.40 10.88
N PHE A 172 -8.56 34.33 10.53
CA PHE A 172 -7.63 35.45 10.67
C PHE A 172 -7.92 36.58 9.67
N VAL A 173 -7.63 37.82 10.05
CA VAL A 173 -7.67 38.96 9.11
C VAL A 173 -6.45 38.99 8.21
N GLU A 174 -6.70 39.25 6.93
CA GLU A 174 -5.71 39.32 5.85
C GLU A 174 -6.03 40.50 4.93
N GLY A 175 -5.13 40.80 3.99
CA GLY A 175 -5.37 41.85 3.01
C GLY A 175 -6.52 41.50 2.07
N GLY A 176 -7.53 42.37 2.00
CA GLY A 176 -8.43 42.42 0.87
C GLY A 176 -7.84 43.30 -0.23
N GLU A 177 -7.96 42.84 -1.46
CA GLU A 177 -8.00 43.72 -2.63
C GLU A 177 -9.41 44.32 -2.73
N ASP A 178 -9.52 45.55 -3.24
CA ASP A 178 -10.79 46.26 -3.34
C ASP A 178 -11.61 45.69 -4.49
N ALA A 179 -12.39 44.64 -4.21
CA ALA A 179 -13.41 44.12 -5.11
C ALA A 179 -14.36 45.27 -5.52
N SER A 180 -14.38 45.57 -6.82
CA SER A 180 -15.20 46.62 -7.39
C SER A 180 -16.68 46.39 -7.07
N GLU A 181 -17.39 47.44 -6.67
CA GLU A 181 -18.78 47.35 -6.25
C GLU A 181 -19.68 47.01 -7.45
N GLY A 182 -20.02 45.72 -7.61
CA GLY A 182 -20.65 45.24 -8.85
C GLY A 182 -21.30 43.85 -8.84
N ALA A 183 -21.64 43.25 -7.69
CA ALA A 183 -22.43 42.01 -7.63
C ALA A 183 -23.02 41.71 -6.22
N LEU A 184 -23.95 42.53 -5.70
CA LEU A 184 -24.68 42.16 -4.45
C LEU A 184 -26.04 42.86 -4.25
N GLU A 185 -26.84 43.04 -5.32
CA GLU A 185 -28.26 43.42 -5.22
C GLU A 185 -29.17 42.39 -5.91
N GLU A 186 -29.41 41.23 -5.27
CA GLU A 186 -30.62 40.41 -5.54
C GLU A 186 -30.84 39.35 -4.45
N ALA A 187 -31.54 39.70 -3.34
CA ALA A 187 -32.09 38.74 -2.36
C ALA A 187 -33.07 39.36 -1.33
N SER A 188 -33.86 40.39 -1.69
CA SER A 188 -34.84 41.05 -0.79
C SER A 188 -36.29 40.87 -1.23
N GLY A 189 -36.68 39.64 -1.58
CA GLY A 189 -38.07 39.28 -1.89
C GLY A 189 -38.88 38.89 -0.65
N SER A 190 -40.02 39.56 -0.44
CA SER A 190 -40.89 39.35 0.74
C SER A 190 -41.83 38.14 0.62
N GLY A 191 -42.04 37.40 1.71
CA GLY A 191 -43.00 36.28 1.77
C GLY A 191 -43.51 36.00 3.18
N ALA A 192 -44.36 36.88 3.72
CA ALA A 192 -44.85 36.77 5.10
C ALA A 192 -46.25 36.13 5.20
N ALA A 193 -46.29 34.87 5.64
CA ALA A 193 -47.45 34.21 6.25
C ALA A 193 -46.91 33.21 7.29
N GLY A 194 -47.54 32.96 8.44
CA GLY A 194 -48.90 33.33 8.84
C GLY A 194 -49.68 32.12 9.39
N GLY A 195 -49.00 31.20 10.09
CA GLY A 195 -49.55 29.92 10.55
C GLY A 195 -49.57 29.82 12.08
N VAL A 196 -50.72 29.46 12.64
CA VAL A 196 -50.97 29.37 14.09
C VAL A 196 -50.56 28.01 14.65
N LEU A 197 -49.95 28.00 15.83
CA LEU A 197 -49.68 26.78 16.63
C LEU A 197 -50.98 26.19 17.21
N PRO A 198 -51.09 24.86 17.24
CA PRO A 198 -51.69 24.15 18.36
C PRO A 198 -50.64 23.34 19.13
N ALA A 199 -50.80 23.22 20.44
CA ALA A 199 -50.02 22.32 21.28
C ALA A 199 -50.79 21.01 21.52
N ALA A 200 -50.05 19.90 21.57
CA ALA A 200 -50.42 18.63 22.20
C ALA A 200 -49.11 18.06 22.76
N GLU A 201 -48.92 17.96 24.08
CA GLU A 201 -49.56 17.02 25.03
C GLU A 201 -49.08 15.56 24.88
N GLY A 202 -48.26 15.14 25.85
CA GLY A 202 -48.41 13.84 26.52
C GLY A 202 -47.84 12.59 25.83
N SER A 203 -46.67 12.15 26.28
CA SER A 203 -46.51 10.77 26.80
C SER A 203 -45.21 10.63 27.60
N ASP A 204 -45.33 10.51 28.92
CA ASP A 204 -44.24 9.99 29.75
C ASP A 204 -44.05 8.50 29.50
N VAL A 205 -42.81 8.06 29.29
CA VAL A 205 -42.42 6.64 29.38
C VAL A 205 -41.16 6.55 30.23
N ASP A 206 -41.36 6.49 31.55
CA ASP A 206 -40.30 6.18 32.52
C ASP A 206 -39.92 4.69 32.43
N LEU A 207 -38.68 4.41 32.05
CA LEU A 207 -38.08 3.08 32.13
C LEU A 207 -36.67 3.15 32.72
N THR A 208 -36.63 2.99 34.04
CA THR A 208 -35.44 2.96 34.87
C THR A 208 -34.42 1.89 34.49
N CYS A 209 -33.13 2.24 34.52
CA CYS A 209 -32.04 1.26 34.48
C CYS A 209 -31.91 0.50 35.81
N PRO A 210 -31.61 -0.82 35.80
CA PRO A 210 -30.89 -1.48 36.87
C PRO A 210 -29.37 -1.32 36.63
N ALA A 211 -28.67 -0.65 37.55
CA ALA A 211 -27.20 -0.57 37.49
C ALA A 211 -26.55 -1.91 37.89
N GLY A 212 -25.58 -2.37 37.10
CA GLY A 212 -24.73 -3.52 37.43
C GLY A 212 -23.28 -3.08 37.67
N GLU A 213 -22.86 -3.00 38.92
CA GLU A 213 -21.50 -2.58 39.29
C GLU A 213 -20.48 -3.70 39.03
N ILE A 214 -19.46 -3.43 38.20
CA ILE A 214 -18.19 -4.17 38.22
C ILE A 214 -17.04 -3.15 38.14
N GLU A 215 -16.35 -2.93 39.25
CA GLU A 215 -15.12 -2.12 39.26
C GLU A 215 -13.97 -2.84 38.53
N GLY A 216 -13.37 -2.18 37.54
CA GLY A 216 -12.34 -2.76 36.66
C GLY A 216 -11.20 -1.78 36.36
N HIS A 217 -10.43 -1.39 37.38
CA HIS A 217 -9.51 -0.25 37.30
C HIS A 217 -8.25 -0.54 36.44
N ALA A 218 -8.32 -0.25 35.13
CA ALA A 218 -7.20 -0.38 34.18
C ALA A 218 -6.71 0.98 33.64
N ARG A 219 -5.74 1.60 34.34
CA ARG A 219 -5.10 2.86 33.91
C ARG A 219 -4.24 2.68 32.64
N ARG A 220 -4.83 2.77 31.44
CA ARG A 220 -4.06 2.96 30.20
C ARG A 220 -3.61 4.43 30.07
N ARG A 221 -2.29 4.65 29.98
CA ARG A 221 -1.72 5.94 29.58
C ARG A 221 -1.80 6.07 28.06
N SER A 222 -2.76 6.83 27.55
CA SER A 222 -2.83 7.16 26.12
C SER A 222 -1.73 8.16 25.75
N ALA A 223 -0.67 7.69 25.09
CA ALA A 223 0.28 8.57 24.44
C ALA A 223 -0.36 9.13 23.16
N ARG A 224 -0.78 10.39 23.18
CA ARG A 224 -1.16 11.10 21.95
C ARG A 224 0.12 11.47 21.19
N LEU A 225 0.32 10.84 20.04
CA LEU A 225 1.17 11.38 18.97
C LEU A 225 0.23 12.04 17.95
N SER A 226 0.45 13.32 17.68
CA SER A 226 -0.23 14.06 16.62
C SER A 226 0.37 13.65 15.27
N ALA A 227 -0.46 13.11 14.36
CA ALA A 227 -0.05 12.93 12.98
C ALA A 227 0.11 14.31 12.32
N SER A 228 1.30 14.59 11.75
CA SER A 228 1.50 15.78 10.94
C SER A 228 0.72 15.64 9.64
N ALA A 229 0.04 16.70 9.21
CA ALA A 229 -0.54 16.74 7.87
C ALA A 229 0.59 16.66 6.83
N THR A 230 0.47 15.73 5.88
CA THR A 230 1.27 15.70 4.66
C THR A 230 0.52 16.46 3.57
N TYR A 231 1.06 17.59 3.13
CA TYR A 231 0.65 18.16 1.84
C TYR A 231 1.00 17.15 0.75
N ALA A 232 0.02 16.83 -0.11
CA ALA A 232 0.33 16.41 -1.45
C ALA A 232 0.85 17.64 -2.20
N VAL A 233 1.95 17.45 -2.92
CA VAL A 233 2.42 18.33 -3.98
C VAL A 233 2.43 17.45 -5.20
N ASP A 234 1.82 17.88 -6.29
CA ASP A 234 1.81 17.12 -7.52
C ASP A 234 3.21 17.14 -8.14
N PHE A 235 3.68 15.95 -8.51
CA PHE A 235 4.96 15.72 -9.17
C PHE A 235 4.69 15.03 -10.49
N GLU A 236 5.14 15.65 -11.57
CA GLU A 236 5.11 15.08 -12.91
C GLU A 236 6.17 13.97 -13.07
N GLU A 237 6.39 13.48 -14.29
CA GLU A 237 6.84 12.11 -14.51
C GLU A 237 8.31 11.82 -14.13
N ASP A 238 8.50 10.90 -13.17
CA ASP A 238 9.78 10.31 -12.69
C ASP A 238 10.50 9.42 -13.76
N GLU A 239 10.74 9.94 -14.97
CA GLU A 239 12.06 9.74 -15.58
C GLU A 239 13.01 10.76 -14.95
N VAL A 240 14.24 10.35 -14.62
CA VAL A 240 15.21 11.25 -13.98
C VAL A 240 15.90 12.09 -15.07
N ASP A 241 15.17 13.10 -15.54
CA ASP A 241 15.65 14.13 -16.45
C ASP A 241 16.91 14.82 -15.87
N GLU A 242 17.82 15.25 -16.75
CA GLU A 242 18.88 16.16 -16.34
C GLU A 242 18.30 17.52 -15.88
N GLU A 243 17.08 17.88 -16.28
CA GLU A 243 16.35 19.04 -15.76
C GLU A 243 15.88 18.86 -14.30
N GLU A 244 15.34 17.72 -13.86
CA GLU A 244 15.01 17.52 -12.42
C GLU A 244 16.29 17.46 -11.58
N LEU A 245 17.35 16.84 -12.10
CA LEU A 245 18.69 16.87 -11.50
C LEU A 245 19.28 18.30 -11.46
N GLY A 246 18.90 19.15 -12.40
CA GLY A 246 19.20 20.58 -12.44
C GLY A 246 18.42 21.36 -11.38
N ARG A 247 17.09 21.16 -11.29
CA ARG A 247 16.21 21.77 -10.28
C ARG A 247 16.64 21.42 -8.86
N LEU A 248 16.82 20.13 -8.56
CA LEU A 248 17.30 19.67 -7.25
C LEU A 248 18.73 20.16 -6.97
N GLY A 249 19.54 20.38 -8.01
CA GLY A 249 20.84 21.04 -7.92
C GLY A 249 20.73 22.50 -7.49
N GLY A 250 19.87 23.29 -8.16
CA GLY A 250 19.63 24.70 -7.84
C GLY A 250 19.00 24.91 -6.47
N GLU A 251 17.97 24.12 -6.12
CA GLU A 251 17.34 24.08 -4.78
C GLU A 251 18.30 23.63 -3.65
N LEU A 252 19.53 23.19 -3.98
CA LEU A 252 20.57 22.85 -3.01
C LEU A 252 21.62 23.95 -2.80
N GLU A 253 21.75 24.95 -3.68
CA GLU A 253 22.72 26.04 -3.50
C GLU A 253 22.29 27.03 -2.40
N ASP A 254 20.99 27.35 -2.31
CA ASP A 254 20.44 28.30 -1.33
C ASP A 254 20.40 27.78 0.12
N VAL A 255 20.58 26.47 0.35
CA VAL A 255 20.34 25.81 1.66
C VAL A 255 21.66 25.33 2.31
N ALA A 256 22.81 25.79 1.83
CA ALA A 256 24.15 25.31 2.21
C ALA A 256 24.66 25.75 3.61
N GLY A 257 23.77 26.02 4.58
CA GLY A 257 24.13 26.42 5.94
C GLY A 257 23.20 25.85 7.01
N ILE A 258 23.79 25.57 8.18
CA ILE A 258 23.20 25.08 9.46
C ILE A 258 23.31 23.56 9.72
N MET A 259 23.63 23.25 10.98
CA MET A 259 23.81 21.93 11.64
C MET A 259 24.98 21.03 11.17
N ALA A 260 25.89 20.75 12.12
CA ALA A 260 26.87 19.67 12.08
C ALA A 260 27.26 19.32 13.53
N ASP A 261 26.54 18.38 14.14
CA ASP A 261 26.82 17.85 15.48
C ASP A 261 27.03 16.32 15.37
N ASP A 262 28.22 15.93 14.92
CA ASP A 262 28.76 14.55 14.97
C ASP A 262 30.21 14.69 15.46
N GLU A 263 30.48 14.34 16.72
CA GLU A 263 31.78 14.54 17.36
C GLU A 263 32.81 13.46 16.97
N ASP A 264 33.54 13.68 15.87
CA ASP A 264 34.80 12.97 15.55
C ASP A 264 35.78 14.02 14.97
N ASP A 265 36.69 14.52 15.83
CA ASP A 265 37.57 15.67 15.61
C ASP A 265 38.68 15.39 14.58
N ASP A 266 38.71 16.14 13.45
CA ASP A 266 39.90 16.91 13.02
C ASP A 266 39.55 17.91 11.88
N SER A 267 40.32 19.00 11.79
CA SER A 267 40.34 20.00 10.70
C SER A 267 39.06 20.84 10.46
N THR A 268 38.85 21.86 11.31
CA THR A 268 38.00 23.03 10.97
C THR A 268 38.67 23.96 9.93
N GLY A 269 39.19 23.38 8.85
CA GLY A 269 39.75 24.13 7.73
C GLY A 269 38.63 24.86 6.98
N ALA A 270 38.90 26.11 6.57
CA ALA A 270 38.03 26.79 5.61
C ALA A 270 37.88 25.96 4.32
N PRO A 271 36.76 26.07 3.58
CA PRO A 271 36.54 25.33 2.34
C PRO A 271 37.44 25.86 1.21
N GLY A 272 38.73 25.50 1.25
CA GLY A 272 39.64 25.68 0.12
C GLY A 272 39.32 24.72 -1.02
N ASP A 273 39.97 24.92 -2.18
CA ASP A 273 39.79 24.13 -3.40
C ASP A 273 40.22 22.66 -3.26
N TRP A 274 39.43 21.86 -2.57
CA TRP A 274 39.50 20.39 -2.57
C TRP A 274 39.04 19.86 -3.94
N LYS A 275 39.93 20.00 -4.93
CA LYS A 275 39.71 19.55 -6.32
C LYS A 275 39.22 18.11 -6.32
N CYS A 276 37.99 17.91 -6.83
CA CYS A 276 37.36 16.61 -6.83
C CYS A 276 38.19 15.59 -7.63
N GLY A 277 38.47 14.44 -7.02
CA GLY A 277 39.22 13.34 -7.66
C GLY A 277 38.39 12.43 -8.56
N CYS A 278 37.15 12.78 -8.87
CA CYS A 278 36.30 12.04 -9.80
C CYS A 278 36.82 12.17 -11.25
N SER A 279 36.46 11.22 -12.10
CA SER A 279 36.61 11.34 -13.55
C SER A 279 35.55 12.30 -14.13
N LYS A 280 35.82 12.83 -15.34
CA LYS A 280 34.98 13.87 -15.98
C LYS A 280 33.56 13.40 -16.33
N ASP A 281 33.35 12.09 -16.38
CA ASP A 281 32.07 11.42 -16.62
C ASP A 281 31.17 11.33 -15.38
N VAL A 282 31.60 11.81 -14.21
CA VAL A 282 30.75 11.94 -13.01
C VAL A 282 30.10 13.34 -13.00
N PRO A 283 28.78 13.49 -13.22
CA PRO A 283 28.12 14.79 -13.28
C PRO A 283 28.23 15.58 -11.97
N SER A 284 28.16 16.91 -12.05
CA SER A 284 28.10 17.80 -10.88
C SER A 284 26.83 17.54 -10.06
N SER A 285 25.68 17.37 -10.72
CA SER A 285 24.39 17.06 -10.08
C SER A 285 24.45 15.79 -9.22
N TRP A 286 25.05 14.71 -9.73
CA TRP A 286 25.26 13.47 -8.96
C TRP A 286 26.14 13.71 -7.72
N GLN A 287 27.20 14.51 -7.86
CA GLN A 287 28.09 14.87 -6.73
C GLN A 287 27.34 15.71 -5.69
N THR A 288 26.57 16.72 -6.10
CA THR A 288 25.78 17.59 -5.22
C THR A 288 24.70 16.81 -4.47
N MET A 289 23.95 15.93 -5.14
CA MET A 289 22.98 15.05 -4.47
C MET A 289 23.64 14.19 -3.39
N VAL A 290 24.73 13.51 -3.72
CA VAL A 290 25.42 12.59 -2.81
C VAL A 290 26.16 13.32 -1.69
N VAL A 291 26.53 14.60 -1.86
CA VAL A 291 27.10 15.45 -0.79
C VAL A 291 26.03 16.15 0.06
N SER A 292 24.77 16.24 -0.41
CA SER A 292 23.67 16.75 0.39
C SER A 292 23.53 15.98 1.72
N LYS A 293 22.88 16.59 2.71
CA LYS A 293 22.54 15.96 4.00
C LYS A 293 21.09 15.45 4.06
N ARG A 294 20.36 15.44 2.93
CA ARG A 294 18.94 15.04 2.87
C ARG A 294 18.85 13.51 2.99
N LEU A 295 17.99 12.98 3.86
CA LEU A 295 17.80 11.53 3.99
C LEU A 295 17.17 10.95 2.71
N MET A 296 17.94 10.18 1.96
CA MET A 296 17.48 9.54 0.72
C MET A 296 16.61 8.31 0.98
N LYS A 297 15.56 8.12 0.17
CA LYS A 297 14.78 6.87 0.12
C LYS A 297 15.66 5.72 -0.40
N PRO A 298 15.48 4.45 0.05
CA PRO A 298 16.29 3.32 -0.40
C PRO A 298 16.38 3.15 -1.92
N GLY A 299 15.25 3.25 -2.63
CA GLY A 299 15.22 3.17 -4.10
C GLY A 299 16.02 4.29 -4.80
N VAL A 300 15.97 5.52 -4.28
CA VAL A 300 16.79 6.64 -4.80
C VAL A 300 18.27 6.37 -4.57
N SER A 301 18.65 5.91 -3.37
CA SER A 301 20.03 5.49 -3.08
C SER A 301 20.50 4.38 -4.03
N MET A 302 19.63 3.42 -4.38
CA MET A 302 19.96 2.36 -5.33
C MET A 302 20.08 2.86 -6.78
N LYS A 303 19.18 3.75 -7.25
CA LYS A 303 19.30 4.45 -8.54
C LYS A 303 20.65 5.19 -8.64
N LEU A 304 21.03 5.92 -7.59
CA LEU A 304 22.30 6.68 -7.53
C LEU A 304 23.53 5.78 -7.46
N LEU A 305 23.46 4.63 -6.78
CA LEU A 305 24.51 3.62 -6.76
C LEU A 305 24.69 2.97 -8.15
N GLY A 306 23.61 2.72 -8.88
CA GLY A 306 23.67 2.25 -10.27
C GLY A 306 24.42 3.22 -11.18
N LYS A 307 24.07 4.52 -11.12
CA LYS A 307 24.82 5.59 -11.80
C LYS A 307 26.30 5.63 -11.33
N MET A 308 26.58 5.41 -10.03
CA MET A 308 27.96 5.37 -9.50
C MET A 308 28.82 4.25 -10.12
N VAL A 309 28.23 3.09 -10.40
CA VAL A 309 28.95 1.86 -10.81
C VAL A 309 29.34 1.86 -12.30
N SER A 310 28.68 2.66 -13.13
CA SER A 310 29.03 2.87 -14.54
C SER A 310 30.11 3.94 -14.76
N TYR A 311 30.33 4.86 -13.81
CA TYR A 311 31.41 5.86 -13.90
C TYR A 311 32.80 5.25 -13.81
N LYS A 312 33.75 5.82 -14.56
CA LYS A 312 35.15 5.35 -14.65
C LYS A 312 35.92 5.49 -13.34
N ARG A 313 35.70 6.58 -12.61
CA ARG A 313 36.27 6.79 -11.27
C ARG A 313 35.45 7.80 -10.46
N VAL A 314 34.87 7.33 -9.35
CA VAL A 314 34.38 8.21 -8.28
C VAL A 314 35.45 8.32 -7.20
N CYS A 315 35.63 9.51 -6.59
CA CYS A 315 36.62 9.69 -5.53
C CYS A 315 36.14 9.19 -4.17
N TYR A 316 37.09 8.84 -3.30
CA TYR A 316 36.83 8.38 -1.93
C TYR A 316 35.80 9.21 -1.15
N ARG A 317 35.82 10.55 -1.27
CA ARG A 317 34.85 11.43 -0.59
C ARG A 317 33.41 11.12 -1.02
N HIS A 318 33.15 11.06 -2.33
CA HIS A 318 31.81 10.79 -2.86
C HIS A 318 31.41 9.32 -2.68
N GLY A 319 32.35 8.37 -2.85
CA GLY A 319 32.12 6.97 -2.49
C GLY A 319 31.76 6.78 -1.02
N ARG A 320 32.42 7.49 -0.09
CA ARG A 320 32.14 7.43 1.36
C ARG A 320 30.76 7.98 1.70
N MET A 321 30.30 9.01 1.00
CA MET A 321 28.95 9.55 1.15
C MET A 321 27.89 8.60 0.58
N MET A 322 28.08 8.06 -0.63
CA MET A 322 27.19 7.04 -1.20
C MET A 322 27.09 5.81 -0.29
N ALA A 323 28.21 5.34 0.24
CA ALA A 323 28.27 4.28 1.25
C ALA A 323 27.54 4.64 2.55
N SER A 324 27.46 5.91 2.94
CA SER A 324 26.67 6.35 4.09
C SER A 324 25.17 6.15 3.85
N TYR A 325 24.66 6.47 2.66
CA TYR A 325 23.28 6.21 2.27
C TYR A 325 22.95 4.72 2.17
N MET A 326 23.90 3.90 1.73
CA MET A 326 23.77 2.44 1.75
C MET A 326 23.95 1.82 3.15
N GLY A 327 24.05 2.63 4.22
CA GLY A 327 24.16 2.17 5.60
C GLY A 327 25.50 1.52 5.96
N LEU A 328 26.56 1.74 5.18
CA LEU A 328 27.85 1.08 5.36
C LEU A 328 28.72 1.71 6.46
N CYS A 329 29.53 0.85 7.06
CA CYS A 329 30.68 1.16 7.90
C CYS A 329 31.90 1.51 7.03
N THR A 330 32.26 2.80 6.99
CA THR A 330 33.40 3.31 6.19
C THR A 330 34.65 3.61 7.02
N LYS A 331 34.58 3.55 8.35
CA LYS A 331 35.73 3.78 9.25
C LYS A 331 36.78 2.69 9.01
N ARG A 332 37.99 3.09 8.56
CA ARG A 332 39.14 2.25 8.16
C ARG A 332 39.05 1.51 6.82
N LEU A 333 38.14 1.86 5.90
CA LEU A 333 38.19 1.34 4.52
C LEU A 333 39.12 2.18 3.63
N GLY A 334 39.88 1.53 2.74
CA GLY A 334 40.58 2.19 1.64
C GLY A 334 39.65 2.51 0.46
N ASP A 335 40.14 3.32 -0.49
CA ASP A 335 39.41 3.71 -1.70
C ASP A 335 39.01 2.48 -2.54
N ALA A 336 39.93 1.51 -2.68
CA ALA A 336 39.69 0.26 -3.39
C ALA A 336 38.64 -0.63 -2.68
N ASP A 337 38.78 -0.88 -1.37
CA ASP A 337 37.84 -1.72 -0.61
C ASP A 337 36.42 -1.15 -0.63
N LEU A 338 36.32 0.17 -0.55
CA LEU A 338 35.05 0.90 -0.59
C LEU A 338 34.39 0.79 -1.97
N ALA A 339 35.16 0.98 -3.05
CA ALA A 339 34.66 0.82 -4.42
C ALA A 339 34.21 -0.62 -4.70
N VAL A 340 34.94 -1.63 -4.19
CA VAL A 340 34.55 -3.05 -4.30
C VAL A 340 33.24 -3.31 -3.55
N ARG A 341 33.11 -2.89 -2.28
CA ARG A 341 31.86 -3.11 -1.51
C ARG A 341 30.64 -2.43 -2.15
N LEU A 342 30.80 -1.22 -2.68
CA LEU A 342 29.74 -0.48 -3.37
C LEU A 342 29.33 -1.16 -4.68
N ARG A 343 30.30 -1.67 -5.45
CA ARG A 343 30.04 -2.47 -6.65
C ARG A 343 29.31 -3.78 -6.31
N THR A 344 29.76 -4.52 -5.30
CA THR A 344 29.10 -5.77 -4.85
C THR A 344 27.70 -5.53 -4.29
N LEU A 345 27.44 -4.40 -3.60
CA LEU A 345 26.07 -4.02 -3.20
C LEU A 345 25.13 -3.87 -4.41
N TYR A 346 25.61 -3.28 -5.50
CA TYR A 346 24.81 -3.08 -6.71
C TYR A 346 24.60 -4.38 -7.49
N GLU A 347 25.67 -5.18 -7.64
CA GLU A 347 25.63 -6.48 -8.30
C GLU A 347 24.66 -7.44 -7.58
N LYS A 348 24.68 -7.45 -6.25
CA LYS A 348 23.78 -8.24 -5.39
C LYS A 348 22.59 -7.46 -4.83
N ARG A 349 22.11 -6.41 -5.50
CA ARG A 349 21.04 -5.53 -4.97
C ARG A 349 19.73 -6.25 -4.65
N LEU A 350 19.41 -7.31 -5.38
CA LEU A 350 18.24 -8.18 -5.14
C LEU A 350 18.43 -9.13 -3.93
N GLU A 351 19.66 -9.27 -3.42
CA GLU A 351 20.04 -10.04 -2.22
C GLU A 351 20.55 -9.12 -1.07
N ILE A 352 20.21 -7.82 -1.05
CA ILE A 352 20.76 -6.87 -0.06
C ILE A 352 20.41 -7.23 1.40
N GLY A 353 19.23 -7.80 1.66
CA GLY A 353 18.84 -8.33 2.98
C GLY A 353 19.72 -9.50 3.42
N LYS A 354 20.16 -10.31 2.47
CA LYS A 354 21.11 -11.41 2.67
C LYS A 354 22.52 -10.89 2.96
N LEU A 355 22.99 -9.85 2.25
CA LEU A 355 24.25 -9.17 2.58
C LEU A 355 24.25 -8.54 3.99
N LYS A 356 23.11 -8.03 4.47
CA LYS A 356 22.95 -7.54 5.84
C LYS A 356 23.00 -8.65 6.91
N THR A 357 22.86 -9.92 6.52
CA THR A 357 22.64 -11.07 7.42
C THR A 357 23.59 -12.26 7.25
N GLU A 358 24.37 -12.33 6.18
CA GLU A 358 25.47 -13.29 5.94
C GLU A 358 26.66 -13.05 6.90
N GLU A 359 27.43 -14.10 7.22
CA GLU A 359 28.55 -14.02 8.20
C GLU A 359 29.73 -13.15 7.73
N GLU A 360 29.99 -13.10 6.42
CA GLU A 360 31.13 -12.41 5.82
C GLU A 360 30.86 -10.91 5.59
N THR A 361 29.60 -10.55 5.42
CA THR A 361 29.16 -9.28 4.81
C THR A 361 28.40 -8.37 5.80
N PHE A 362 27.80 -8.91 6.87
CA PHE A 362 27.07 -8.10 7.86
C PHE A 362 27.91 -6.97 8.50
N GLN A 363 29.22 -7.18 8.68
CA GLN A 363 30.13 -6.17 9.26
C GLN A 363 30.35 -4.97 8.33
N TRP A 364 29.95 -5.08 7.06
CA TRP A 364 30.00 -3.96 6.13
C TRP A 364 28.94 -2.91 6.48
N PHE A 365 27.86 -3.28 7.18
CA PHE A 365 26.75 -2.40 7.54
C PHE A 365 26.82 -1.94 9.01
N ARG A 366 26.36 -0.71 9.26
CA ARG A 366 26.15 -0.16 10.60
C ARG A 366 25.07 -0.94 11.33
N VAL A 367 25.16 -1.05 12.65
CA VAL A 367 24.18 -1.79 13.48
C VAL A 367 22.74 -1.26 13.28
N ALA A 368 22.57 0.04 12.98
CA ALA A 368 21.26 0.64 12.70
C ALA A 368 20.70 0.37 11.28
N ASN A 369 21.48 -0.26 10.39
CA ASN A 369 21.13 -0.48 8.97
C ASN A 369 21.08 -1.97 8.57
N ARG A 370 21.12 -2.88 9.54
CA ARG A 370 20.95 -4.33 9.40
C ARG A 370 20.27 -4.91 10.65
N PRO A 371 19.81 -6.17 10.63
CA PRO A 371 19.26 -6.79 11.83
C PRO A 371 20.29 -6.90 12.96
N ALA A 372 19.78 -6.83 14.18
CA ALA A 372 20.56 -7.10 15.39
C ALA A 372 20.93 -8.59 15.48
N ARG A 373 22.16 -8.88 15.88
CA ARG A 373 22.71 -10.22 16.08
C ARG A 373 23.08 -10.46 17.55
N PRO A 374 23.12 -11.72 18.03
CA PRO A 374 23.67 -12.06 19.35
C PRO A 374 25.08 -11.51 19.61
N SER A 375 25.87 -11.31 18.55
CA SER A 375 27.23 -10.78 18.57
C SER A 375 27.33 -9.26 18.76
N ASP A 376 26.26 -8.50 18.50
CA ASP A 376 26.31 -7.03 18.58
C ASP A 376 26.31 -6.53 20.03
N GLY A 377 25.86 -7.38 20.95
CA GLY A 377 25.89 -7.13 22.39
C GLY A 377 24.80 -7.93 23.10
N LEU A 378 25.12 -8.49 24.27
CA LEU A 378 24.13 -9.14 25.12
C LEU A 378 23.15 -8.16 25.78
N GLY A 379 23.54 -6.90 25.94
CA GLY A 379 22.77 -5.93 26.74
C GLY A 379 22.52 -6.50 28.15
N PRO A 380 21.25 -6.66 28.59
CA PRO A 380 20.92 -7.26 29.88
C PRO A 380 20.85 -8.80 29.86
N TYR A 381 20.98 -9.47 28.71
CA TYR A 381 20.83 -10.92 28.60
C TYR A 381 22.05 -11.68 29.15
N LYS A 382 21.82 -12.79 29.86
CA LYS A 382 22.89 -13.61 30.44
C LYS A 382 23.61 -14.51 29.42
N PHE A 383 22.95 -14.86 28.32
CA PHE A 383 23.42 -15.85 27.36
C PHE A 383 23.13 -15.39 25.92
N MET A 384 24.03 -15.71 24.99
CA MET A 384 23.73 -15.63 23.56
C MET A 384 22.74 -16.75 23.22
N HIS A 385 21.72 -16.44 22.42
CA HIS A 385 20.88 -17.48 21.81
C HIS A 385 21.56 -18.00 20.54
N ASN A 386 21.40 -19.29 20.26
CA ASN A 386 21.70 -19.83 18.95
C ASN A 386 20.81 -19.13 17.91
N ARG A 387 21.34 -18.84 16.72
CA ARG A 387 20.46 -18.43 15.60
C ARG A 387 19.43 -19.53 15.33
N ALA A 388 18.24 -19.16 14.88
CA ALA A 388 17.32 -20.13 14.32
C ALA A 388 18.00 -20.89 13.16
N PRO A 389 17.70 -22.19 12.94
CA PRO A 389 18.25 -22.94 11.82
C PRO A 389 18.05 -22.18 10.50
N GLY A 390 19.15 -21.94 9.78
CA GLY A 390 19.09 -21.19 8.51
C GLY A 390 18.45 -22.01 7.40
N GLY A 391 17.61 -21.35 6.60
CA GLY A 391 16.98 -21.96 5.42
C GLY A 391 15.84 -22.93 5.73
N PHE A 392 14.64 -22.40 5.97
CA PHE A 392 13.43 -23.20 5.73
C PHE A 392 13.28 -23.44 4.23
N GLN A 393 13.01 -24.68 3.85
CA GLN A 393 12.73 -25.12 2.49
C GLN A 393 11.49 -26.00 2.50
N PHE A 394 10.73 -25.95 1.41
CA PHE A 394 9.55 -26.76 1.16
C PHE A 394 9.59 -27.27 -0.28
N ASP A 395 8.76 -28.27 -0.58
CA ASP A 395 8.67 -28.86 -1.91
C ASP A 395 7.51 -28.22 -2.69
N GLN A 396 7.81 -27.63 -3.85
CA GLN A 396 6.80 -26.98 -4.69
C GLN A 396 5.88 -28.01 -5.36
N GLU A 397 6.41 -29.17 -5.74
CA GLU A 397 5.66 -30.22 -6.44
C GLU A 397 4.74 -30.94 -5.44
N GLU A 398 5.23 -31.24 -4.22
CA GLU A 398 4.43 -31.81 -3.12
C GLU A 398 3.25 -30.88 -2.72
N ILE A 399 3.42 -29.55 -2.81
CA ILE A 399 2.32 -28.60 -2.55
C ILE A 399 1.37 -28.52 -3.75
N LEU A 400 1.86 -28.23 -4.96
CA LEU A 400 0.97 -27.96 -6.11
C LEU A 400 0.18 -29.21 -6.52
N SER A 401 0.79 -30.40 -6.47
CA SER A 401 0.10 -31.65 -6.79
C SER A 401 -0.98 -32.06 -5.78
N ALA A 402 -0.91 -31.56 -4.54
CA ALA A 402 -1.95 -31.76 -3.52
C ALA A 402 -3.22 -30.91 -3.78
N TRP A 403 -3.14 -29.90 -4.65
CA TRP A 403 -4.29 -29.14 -5.16
C TRP A 403 -4.78 -29.70 -6.50
N ASP A 404 -3.89 -29.70 -7.50
CA ASP A 404 -4.12 -30.27 -8.83
C ASP A 404 -2.77 -30.50 -9.51
N ALA A 405 -2.48 -31.76 -9.88
CA ALA A 405 -1.23 -32.17 -10.52
C ALA A 405 -0.92 -31.44 -11.83
N THR A 406 -1.92 -30.86 -12.51
CA THR A 406 -1.70 -30.06 -13.72
C THR A 406 -1.21 -28.63 -13.43
N ILE A 407 -1.35 -28.09 -12.21
CA ILE A 407 -0.98 -26.69 -11.89
C ILE A 407 0.48 -26.43 -12.22
N LEU A 408 1.41 -27.30 -11.80
CA LEU A 408 2.84 -27.12 -12.07
C LEU A 408 3.16 -27.19 -13.57
N LEU A 409 2.50 -28.08 -14.32
CA LEU A 409 2.66 -28.22 -15.77
C LEU A 409 2.12 -26.99 -16.51
N ARG A 410 0.91 -26.52 -16.16
CA ARG A 410 0.31 -25.30 -16.70
C ARG A 410 1.17 -24.07 -16.40
N TRP A 411 1.68 -23.96 -15.18
CA TRP A 411 2.59 -22.88 -14.77
C TRP A 411 3.92 -22.88 -15.53
N GLN A 412 4.56 -24.04 -15.71
CA GLN A 412 5.81 -24.16 -16.46
C GLN A 412 5.61 -23.85 -17.96
N ALA A 413 4.52 -24.32 -18.56
CA ALA A 413 4.22 -24.12 -19.97
C ALA A 413 3.73 -22.68 -20.27
N GLU A 414 2.62 -22.27 -19.68
CA GLU A 414 1.94 -21.02 -20.01
C GLU A 414 2.45 -19.81 -19.21
N GLY A 415 3.10 -20.03 -18.06
CA GLY A 415 3.47 -18.95 -17.14
C GLY A 415 2.28 -18.35 -16.37
N SER A 416 1.10 -19.00 -16.44
CA SER A 416 -0.11 -18.59 -15.75
C SER A 416 -0.95 -19.82 -15.38
N VAL A 417 -1.73 -19.70 -14.30
CA VAL A 417 -2.67 -20.71 -13.83
C VAL A 417 -3.97 -20.06 -13.36
N ILE A 418 -5.08 -20.78 -13.51
CA ILE A 418 -6.40 -20.45 -12.95
C ILE A 418 -6.82 -21.63 -12.07
N HIS A 419 -7.38 -21.31 -10.90
CA HIS A 419 -7.85 -22.29 -9.91
C HIS A 419 -8.96 -21.67 -9.03
N ASP A 420 -10.00 -22.43 -8.68
CA ASP A 420 -10.94 -22.02 -7.63
C ASP A 420 -10.24 -22.03 -6.27
N LEU A 421 -10.31 -20.91 -5.57
CA LEU A 421 -9.74 -20.77 -4.24
C LEU A 421 -10.68 -20.06 -3.27
N PHE A 422 -11.57 -19.21 -3.79
CA PHE A 422 -12.47 -18.34 -3.05
C PHE A 422 -13.96 -18.60 -3.35
N GLY A 423 -14.31 -19.65 -4.10
CA GLY A 423 -15.69 -20.12 -4.32
C GLY A 423 -16.47 -20.37 -3.02
N TRP A 424 -15.77 -20.67 -1.92
CA TRP A 424 -16.33 -20.77 -0.57
C TRP A 424 -16.95 -19.46 -0.03
N TRP A 425 -16.61 -18.30 -0.60
CA TRP A 425 -17.33 -17.05 -0.30
C TRP A 425 -18.77 -17.12 -0.80
N PHE A 426 -18.98 -17.59 -2.02
CA PHE A 426 -20.26 -17.60 -2.72
C PHE A 426 -21.18 -18.76 -2.30
N THR A 427 -20.63 -19.81 -1.70
CA THR A 427 -21.40 -20.86 -0.99
C THR A 427 -21.66 -20.52 0.49
N SER A 428 -21.32 -19.30 0.92
CA SER A 428 -21.52 -18.79 2.28
C SER A 428 -22.29 -17.45 2.28
N PRO A 429 -22.72 -16.93 3.45
CA PRO A 429 -23.33 -15.60 3.54
C PRO A 429 -22.41 -14.43 3.12
N LEU A 430 -21.11 -14.67 2.91
CA LEU A 430 -20.18 -13.62 2.46
C LEU A 430 -20.47 -13.14 1.03
N GLY A 431 -21.00 -13.99 0.14
CA GLY A 431 -21.15 -13.65 -1.29
C GLY A 431 -21.94 -12.36 -1.54
N SER A 432 -23.05 -12.16 -0.83
CA SER A 432 -23.85 -10.93 -0.91
C SER A 432 -23.16 -9.72 -0.27
N GLU A 433 -22.48 -9.93 0.86
CA GLU A 433 -21.78 -8.89 1.61
C GLU A 433 -20.60 -8.30 0.82
N ILE A 434 -19.88 -9.15 0.08
CA ILE A 434 -18.80 -8.77 -0.82
C ILE A 434 -19.33 -7.89 -1.95
N TYR A 435 -20.45 -8.27 -2.59
CA TYR A 435 -21.05 -7.45 -3.65
C TYR A 435 -21.55 -6.10 -3.13
N ASP A 436 -22.19 -6.08 -1.95
CA ASP A 436 -22.65 -4.84 -1.31
C ASP A 436 -21.49 -3.92 -0.89
N GLU A 437 -20.37 -4.45 -0.41
CA GLU A 437 -19.17 -3.65 -0.12
C GLU A 437 -18.58 -3.03 -1.39
N PHE A 438 -18.54 -3.77 -2.51
CA PHE A 438 -18.13 -3.22 -3.80
C PHE A 438 -19.06 -2.10 -4.28
N ASN A 439 -20.37 -2.24 -4.08
CA ASN A 439 -21.37 -1.21 -4.41
C ASN A 439 -21.19 0.04 -3.52
N MET A 440 -20.95 -0.15 -2.22
CA MET A 440 -20.65 0.93 -1.27
C MET A 440 -19.39 1.71 -1.70
N TYR A 441 -18.30 1.03 -2.06
CA TYR A 441 -17.11 1.72 -2.56
C TYR A 441 -17.37 2.43 -3.89
N LEU A 442 -18.19 1.88 -4.79
CA LEU A 442 -18.56 2.55 -6.05
C LEU A 442 -19.37 3.83 -5.80
N HIS A 443 -20.30 3.82 -4.82
CA HIS A 443 -21.06 5.00 -4.38
C HIS A 443 -20.15 6.15 -3.88
N TYR A 444 -18.96 5.84 -3.35
CA TYR A 444 -17.95 6.82 -2.93
C TYR A 444 -16.82 7.05 -3.97
N LEU A 445 -16.96 6.55 -5.20
CA LEU A 445 -15.94 6.73 -6.24
C LEU A 445 -16.21 8.02 -7.04
N ARG A 446 -15.42 9.07 -6.79
CA ARG A 446 -15.42 10.27 -7.64
C ARG A 446 -14.60 10.07 -8.92
N GLU A 447 -14.92 10.84 -9.95
CA GLU A 447 -13.99 11.13 -11.05
C GLU A 447 -12.83 12.01 -10.56
N ILE A 448 -11.72 12.01 -11.29
CA ILE A 448 -10.51 12.76 -10.93
C ILE A 448 -10.14 13.68 -12.10
N ASN A 449 -10.17 14.99 -11.87
CA ASN A 449 -9.86 16.04 -12.84
C ASN A 449 -10.66 15.88 -14.16
N GLY A 450 -11.98 15.66 -14.04
CA GLY A 450 -12.88 15.39 -15.17
C GLY A 450 -12.69 14.02 -15.86
N ARG A 451 -11.75 13.18 -15.40
CA ARG A 451 -11.43 11.90 -16.05
C ARG A 451 -12.21 10.75 -15.43
N LYS A 452 -12.92 10.01 -16.29
CA LYS A 452 -13.59 8.74 -15.99
C LYS A 452 -12.63 7.75 -15.34
N ASN A 453 -13.15 6.89 -14.46
CA ASN A 453 -12.34 5.90 -13.76
C ASN A 453 -11.93 4.68 -14.61
N ILE A 454 -12.55 4.46 -15.79
CA ILE A 454 -12.22 3.37 -16.73
C ILE A 454 -12.23 1.99 -16.03
N GLY A 455 -13.29 1.72 -15.27
CA GLY A 455 -13.46 0.49 -14.49
C GLY A 455 -12.51 0.27 -13.29
N TRP A 456 -11.74 1.27 -12.86
CA TRP A 456 -10.87 1.18 -11.68
C TRP A 456 -11.54 1.72 -10.41
N LEU A 457 -11.63 0.91 -9.35
CA LEU A 457 -12.28 1.28 -8.09
C LEU A 457 -11.23 1.86 -7.12
N ARG A 458 -10.71 3.04 -7.46
CA ARG A 458 -9.46 3.62 -6.91
C ARG A 458 -9.49 3.96 -5.41
N ASN A 459 -10.67 4.05 -4.80
CA ASN A 459 -10.85 4.29 -3.36
C ASN A 459 -10.80 2.99 -2.52
N MET A 460 -10.99 1.81 -3.13
CA MET A 460 -11.09 0.52 -2.44
C MET A 460 -9.70 -0.14 -2.28
N PHE A 461 -8.97 0.26 -1.24
CA PHE A 461 -7.67 -0.33 -0.87
C PHE A 461 -7.71 -1.30 0.33
N PHE A 462 -8.65 -1.10 1.26
CA PHE A 462 -8.65 -1.74 2.60
C PHE A 462 -10.01 -2.35 2.99
N SER A 463 -10.80 -2.76 1.99
CA SER A 463 -12.10 -3.38 2.22
C SER A 463 -11.97 -4.66 3.07
N VAL A 464 -13.05 -5.07 3.75
CA VAL A 464 -13.14 -6.33 4.50
C VAL A 464 -12.86 -7.50 3.56
N THR A 465 -13.43 -7.49 2.35
CA THR A 465 -13.15 -8.47 1.30
C THR A 465 -11.66 -8.54 0.97
N GLN A 466 -11.00 -7.40 0.77
CA GLN A 466 -9.57 -7.35 0.46
C GLN A 466 -8.70 -7.80 1.63
N GLN A 467 -9.04 -7.42 2.87
CA GLN A 467 -8.35 -7.89 4.07
C GLN A 467 -8.51 -9.39 4.29
N LEU A 468 -9.68 -9.97 3.96
CA LEU A 468 -9.95 -11.40 4.03
C LEU A 468 -9.10 -12.17 3.01
N MET A 469 -9.16 -11.75 1.74
CA MET A 469 -8.40 -12.30 0.63
C MET A 469 -6.88 -12.33 0.89
N ARG A 470 -6.31 -11.22 1.38
CA ARG A 470 -4.87 -11.08 1.65
C ARG A 470 -4.38 -11.90 2.84
N GLN A 471 -5.28 -12.43 3.65
CA GLN A 471 -4.98 -13.20 4.87
C GLN A 471 -5.21 -14.71 4.72
N ASP A 472 -5.79 -15.18 3.61
CA ASP A 472 -6.10 -16.60 3.38
C ASP A 472 -4.80 -17.45 3.28
N PRO A 473 -4.62 -18.45 4.16
CA PRO A 473 -3.39 -19.23 4.23
C PRO A 473 -3.24 -20.20 3.06
N ALA A 474 -4.33 -20.53 2.38
CA ALA A 474 -4.35 -21.38 1.20
C ALA A 474 -3.87 -20.60 -0.04
N TYR A 475 -4.26 -19.32 -0.15
CA TYR A 475 -3.67 -18.41 -1.15
C TYR A 475 -2.17 -18.23 -0.93
N TYR A 476 -1.74 -18.03 0.32
CA TYR A 476 -0.32 -18.02 0.67
C TYR A 476 0.43 -19.29 0.25
N MET A 477 -0.14 -20.48 0.51
CA MET A 477 0.46 -21.75 0.06
C MET A 477 0.64 -21.81 -1.46
N LEU A 478 -0.42 -21.49 -2.22
CA LEU A 478 -0.39 -21.53 -3.68
C LEU A 478 0.63 -20.50 -4.24
N TYR A 479 0.64 -19.28 -3.69
CA TYR A 479 1.57 -18.22 -4.09
C TYR A 479 3.03 -18.60 -3.85
N ALA A 480 3.35 -19.05 -2.63
CA ALA A 480 4.70 -19.47 -2.27
C ALA A 480 5.18 -20.65 -3.13
N ALA A 481 4.29 -21.59 -3.46
CA ALA A 481 4.62 -22.75 -4.29
C ALA A 481 4.79 -22.41 -5.77
N LEU A 482 4.09 -21.43 -6.32
CA LEU A 482 4.27 -20.97 -7.71
C LEU A 482 5.51 -20.10 -7.91
N ARG A 483 5.94 -19.32 -6.90
CA ARG A 483 7.08 -18.40 -7.03
C ARG A 483 8.38 -19.13 -7.43
N PRO A 484 9.11 -18.68 -8.47
CA PRO A 484 10.33 -19.34 -8.95
C PRO A 484 11.50 -19.26 -7.96
N ASP A 485 11.50 -18.31 -7.02
CA ASP A 485 12.53 -18.13 -6.00
C ASP A 485 12.28 -18.91 -4.70
N ARG A 486 11.12 -19.59 -4.57
CA ARG A 486 10.67 -20.29 -3.35
C ARG A 486 10.60 -19.39 -2.10
N ALA A 487 10.39 -18.07 -2.26
CA ALA A 487 10.23 -17.18 -1.12
C ALA A 487 8.93 -17.45 -0.35
N TRP A 488 9.07 -17.99 0.86
CA TRP A 488 7.97 -18.25 1.80
C TRP A 488 7.70 -17.09 2.77
N ARG A 489 8.60 -16.10 2.85
CA ARG A 489 8.35 -14.85 3.59
C ARG A 489 7.68 -13.86 2.66
N LEU A 490 6.35 -13.83 2.71
CA LEU A 490 5.54 -13.00 1.82
C LEU A 490 4.80 -11.91 2.60
N VAL A 491 4.56 -10.77 1.97
CA VAL A 491 3.66 -9.73 2.48
C VAL A 491 2.80 -9.19 1.35
N SER A 492 1.54 -8.88 1.65
CA SER A 492 0.65 -8.23 0.69
C SER A 492 1.13 -6.82 0.42
N TYR A 493 1.46 -6.55 -0.83
CA TYR A 493 1.40 -5.19 -1.34
C TYR A 493 -0.06 -4.73 -1.39
N LEU A 494 -0.25 -3.42 -1.34
CA LEU A 494 -1.55 -2.78 -1.29
C LEU A 494 -1.88 -2.18 -2.66
N TYR A 495 -3.04 -2.52 -3.18
CA TYR A 495 -3.51 -2.10 -4.50
C TYR A 495 -5.04 -2.00 -4.52
N TYR A 496 -5.57 -1.13 -5.36
CA TYR A 496 -7.01 -0.91 -5.50
C TYR A 496 -7.70 -2.06 -6.27
N ALA A 497 -9.03 -2.13 -6.16
CA ALA A 497 -9.85 -3.08 -6.92
C ALA A 497 -10.21 -2.55 -8.32
N LYS A 498 -10.81 -3.41 -9.15
CA LYS A 498 -11.55 -3.04 -10.36
C LYS A 498 -13.06 -3.19 -10.12
N TYR A 499 -13.83 -2.30 -10.70
CA TYR A 499 -15.27 -2.40 -10.89
C TYR A 499 -15.56 -1.79 -12.26
N SER A 500 -15.54 -2.62 -13.30
CA SER A 500 -15.89 -2.24 -14.67
C SER A 500 -17.39 -2.40 -14.90
N VAL A 501 -17.99 -1.46 -15.61
CA VAL A 501 -19.40 -1.46 -16.04
C VAL A 501 -19.52 -1.45 -17.57
N PRO A 502 -20.67 -1.84 -18.16
CA PRO A 502 -20.87 -1.81 -19.60
C PRO A 502 -20.51 -0.45 -20.22
N GLY A 503 -19.64 -0.47 -21.23
CA GLY A 503 -19.13 0.73 -21.91
C GLY A 503 -17.84 1.33 -21.33
N ASP A 504 -17.28 0.83 -20.22
CA ASP A 504 -15.95 1.23 -19.77
C ASP A 504 -14.87 0.86 -20.81
N GLY A 505 -13.99 1.81 -21.14
CA GLY A 505 -12.89 1.65 -22.10
C GLY A 505 -11.72 0.79 -21.60
N THR A 506 -11.98 -0.43 -21.16
CA THR A 506 -11.02 -1.29 -20.44
C THR A 506 -9.90 -1.90 -21.29
N TYR A 507 -9.83 -1.65 -22.59
CA TYR A 507 -8.84 -2.29 -23.46
C TYR A 507 -7.42 -1.74 -23.23
N PHE A 508 -6.49 -2.62 -22.88
CA PHE A 508 -5.06 -2.35 -22.86
C PHE A 508 -4.26 -3.64 -22.96
N CYS A 509 -2.99 -3.52 -23.39
CA CYS A 509 -1.99 -4.58 -23.47
C CYS A 509 -0.66 -4.04 -22.92
N HIS A 510 -0.05 -4.70 -21.95
CA HIS A 510 1.22 -4.26 -21.34
C HIS A 510 2.00 -5.40 -20.68
N ILE A 511 3.17 -5.04 -20.13
CA ILE A 511 3.96 -5.86 -19.20
C ILE A 511 4.51 -4.97 -18.08
N ASP A 512 4.29 -5.37 -16.82
CA ASP A 512 4.57 -4.57 -15.60
C ASP A 512 6.06 -4.50 -15.17
N LEU A 513 6.97 -4.91 -16.06
CA LEU A 513 8.41 -4.92 -15.82
C LEU A 513 9.16 -4.30 -17.00
N ASN A 514 10.19 -3.53 -16.69
CA ASN A 514 11.22 -3.13 -17.65
C ASN A 514 11.90 -4.38 -18.23
N ILE A 515 11.68 -4.69 -19.51
CA ILE A 515 12.21 -5.88 -20.17
C ILE A 515 13.75 -5.90 -20.18
N PRO A 516 14.48 -4.80 -20.48
CA PRO A 516 15.93 -4.76 -20.36
C PRO A 516 16.47 -5.20 -18.98
N ASP A 517 15.92 -4.65 -17.88
CA ASP A 517 16.32 -4.98 -16.51
C ASP A 517 15.90 -6.40 -16.09
N LEU A 518 14.74 -6.87 -16.55
CA LEU A 518 14.28 -8.24 -16.35
C LEU A 518 15.21 -9.23 -17.06
N LEU A 519 15.61 -8.96 -18.31
CA LEU A 519 16.52 -9.81 -19.07
C LEU A 519 17.93 -9.82 -18.46
N ALA A 520 18.51 -8.63 -18.20
CA ALA A 520 19.88 -8.48 -17.72
C ALA A 520 20.07 -8.80 -16.23
N ASN A 521 19.12 -8.39 -15.38
CA ASN A 521 19.28 -8.42 -13.91
C ASN A 521 18.26 -9.31 -13.18
N LYS A 522 17.28 -9.89 -13.88
CA LYS A 522 16.15 -10.65 -13.28
C LYS A 522 15.32 -9.83 -12.28
N ARG A 523 15.34 -8.50 -12.38
CA ARG A 523 14.57 -7.59 -11.52
C ARG A 523 13.08 -7.96 -11.54
N GLY A 524 12.50 -8.21 -10.37
CA GLY A 524 11.08 -8.52 -10.23
C GLY A 524 10.60 -9.86 -10.77
N VAL A 525 11.47 -10.76 -11.26
CA VAL A 525 11.04 -12.01 -11.94
C VAL A 525 10.20 -12.95 -11.06
N ALA A 526 10.37 -12.87 -9.73
CA ALA A 526 9.61 -13.66 -8.75
C ALA A 526 8.37 -12.93 -8.19
N MET A 527 8.19 -11.64 -8.52
CA MET A 527 7.02 -10.84 -8.15
C MET A 527 5.83 -11.18 -9.05
N ILE A 528 5.36 -12.43 -8.95
CA ILE A 528 4.19 -12.93 -9.68
C ILE A 528 2.95 -12.08 -9.35
N GLN A 529 1.97 -12.07 -10.24
CA GLN A 529 0.78 -11.21 -10.14
C GLN A 529 -0.46 -12.07 -9.92
N GLY A 530 -1.33 -11.62 -9.01
CA GLY A 530 -2.61 -12.27 -8.69
C GLY A 530 -3.80 -11.44 -9.14
N THR A 531 -4.87 -12.09 -9.62
CA THR A 531 -6.20 -11.50 -9.81
C THR A 531 -7.26 -12.48 -9.34
N VAL A 532 -8.12 -12.07 -8.40
CA VAL A 532 -9.33 -12.82 -8.01
C VAL A 532 -10.52 -12.23 -8.77
N SER A 533 -11.33 -13.06 -9.42
CA SER A 533 -12.61 -12.62 -9.99
C SER A 533 -13.73 -12.74 -8.98
N LEU A 534 -14.64 -11.76 -8.99
CA LEU A 534 -15.90 -11.80 -8.23
C LEU A 534 -17.11 -12.01 -9.13
N ASP A 535 -16.98 -11.75 -10.42
CA ASP A 535 -18.00 -11.97 -11.44
C ASP A 535 -17.55 -13.10 -12.39
N GLU A 536 -18.49 -13.68 -13.14
CA GLU A 536 -18.19 -14.59 -14.24
C GLU A 536 -17.58 -13.80 -15.41
N GLU A 537 -16.26 -13.89 -15.61
CA GLU A 537 -15.62 -13.35 -16.82
C GLU A 537 -16.01 -14.22 -18.04
N ASP A 538 -16.00 -13.64 -19.23
CA ASP A 538 -16.19 -14.37 -20.50
C ASP A 538 -15.17 -13.91 -21.56
N GLU A 539 -15.28 -14.45 -22.77
CA GLU A 539 -14.36 -14.12 -23.87
C GLU A 539 -14.41 -12.66 -24.37
N GLU A 540 -15.42 -11.87 -23.99
CA GLU A 540 -15.53 -10.44 -24.31
C GLU A 540 -15.17 -9.57 -23.10
N ASN A 541 -15.24 -10.11 -21.89
CA ASN A 541 -15.01 -9.42 -20.63
C ASN A 541 -14.11 -10.23 -19.67
N CYS A 542 -12.84 -10.39 -20.04
CA CYS A 542 -11.83 -11.07 -19.24
C CYS A 542 -10.47 -10.37 -19.30
N THR A 543 -9.45 -11.01 -18.73
CA THR A 543 -8.07 -10.72 -19.04
C THR A 543 -7.58 -11.72 -20.08
N PHE A 544 -6.76 -11.25 -21.00
CA PHE A 544 -6.02 -12.08 -21.94
C PHE A 544 -4.51 -11.94 -21.68
N ILE A 545 -3.76 -12.99 -22.00
CA ILE A 545 -2.33 -13.13 -21.72
C ILE A 545 -1.60 -13.67 -22.96
N LEU A 546 -0.26 -13.56 -22.98
CA LEU A 546 0.59 -14.14 -24.02
C LEU A 546 1.36 -15.35 -23.44
N PRO A 547 0.72 -16.52 -23.33
CA PRO A 547 1.27 -17.66 -22.60
C PRO A 547 2.51 -18.22 -23.31
N GLY A 548 3.49 -18.67 -22.54
CA GLY A 548 4.76 -19.18 -23.07
C GLY A 548 5.79 -18.10 -23.41
N MET A 549 5.42 -16.80 -23.40
CA MET A 549 6.34 -15.69 -23.67
C MET A 549 7.49 -15.62 -22.66
N GLN A 550 7.34 -16.13 -21.43
CA GLN A 550 8.42 -16.22 -20.45
C GLN A 550 9.66 -16.98 -20.98
N HIS A 551 9.47 -17.88 -21.96
CA HIS A 551 10.55 -18.65 -22.61
C HIS A 551 11.09 -17.98 -23.89
N ARG A 552 10.36 -17.03 -24.48
CA ARG A 552 10.72 -16.35 -25.75
C ARG A 552 11.01 -14.85 -25.59
N LEU A 553 10.84 -14.28 -24.39
CA LEU A 553 10.96 -12.83 -24.11
C LEU A 553 12.27 -12.20 -24.60
N GLY A 554 13.40 -12.89 -24.47
CA GLY A 554 14.68 -12.38 -24.97
C GLY A 554 14.74 -12.30 -26.49
N GLU A 555 14.22 -13.31 -27.19
CA GLU A 555 14.18 -13.38 -28.66
C GLU A 555 13.21 -12.34 -29.24
N TRP A 556 12.05 -12.15 -28.61
CA TRP A 556 11.13 -11.06 -28.95
C TRP A 556 11.78 -9.69 -28.74
N TRP A 557 12.50 -9.49 -27.63
CA TRP A 557 13.08 -8.19 -27.32
C TRP A 557 14.28 -7.81 -28.20
N GLU A 558 15.08 -8.77 -28.67
CA GLU A 558 16.08 -8.46 -29.71
C GLU A 558 15.39 -8.06 -31.03
N ARG A 559 14.29 -8.72 -31.44
CA ARG A 559 13.50 -8.34 -32.62
C ARG A 559 12.84 -6.96 -32.50
N VAL A 560 12.44 -6.56 -31.28
CA VAL A 560 11.98 -5.19 -30.99
C VAL A 560 13.08 -4.16 -31.25
N LYS A 561 14.34 -4.45 -30.89
CA LYS A 561 15.50 -3.59 -31.21
C LYS A 561 15.86 -3.59 -32.69
N GLU A 562 15.76 -4.74 -33.37
CA GLU A 562 15.96 -4.83 -34.83
C GLU A 562 14.98 -3.93 -35.60
N ARG A 563 13.81 -3.65 -35.03
CA ARG A 563 12.82 -2.70 -35.54
C ARG A 563 12.98 -1.25 -35.03
N GLY A 564 13.90 -0.98 -34.09
CA GLY A 564 14.07 0.33 -33.46
C GLY A 564 12.88 0.76 -32.59
N GLN A 565 12.24 -0.20 -31.92
CA GLN A 565 11.02 0.00 -31.10
C GLN A 565 11.28 -0.21 -29.60
N GLU A 566 12.53 -0.37 -29.18
CA GLU A 566 12.86 -0.56 -27.78
C GLU A 566 12.60 0.71 -26.94
N THR A 567 12.22 0.51 -25.68
CA THR A 567 11.89 1.60 -24.75
C THR A 567 12.53 1.38 -23.38
N SER A 568 12.76 2.46 -22.63
CA SER A 568 13.37 2.49 -21.29
C SER A 568 12.37 2.38 -20.13
N GLY A 569 11.07 2.44 -20.40
CA GLY A 569 10.03 2.55 -19.38
C GLY A 569 9.98 1.40 -18.36
N PHE A 570 9.48 1.69 -17.16
CA PHE A 570 9.29 0.68 -16.10
C PHE A 570 8.17 -0.33 -16.39
N VAL A 571 7.28 0.03 -17.33
CA VAL A 571 6.15 -0.73 -17.85
C VAL A 571 6.14 -0.48 -19.35
N HIS A 572 5.97 -1.51 -20.18
CA HIS A 572 5.87 -1.33 -21.64
C HIS A 572 4.43 -1.56 -22.09
N ARG A 573 3.82 -0.59 -22.79
CA ARG A 573 2.58 -0.78 -23.56
C ARG A 573 2.92 -1.62 -24.79
N ILE A 574 2.09 -2.63 -25.09
CA ILE A 574 2.35 -3.57 -26.18
C ILE A 574 1.28 -3.36 -27.25
N THR A 575 1.66 -2.71 -28.35
CA THR A 575 0.80 -2.52 -29.51
C THR A 575 1.10 -3.57 -30.59
N ASP A 576 0.26 -3.68 -31.61
CA ASP A 576 0.47 -4.61 -32.73
C ASP A 576 1.74 -4.31 -33.55
N GLN A 577 2.28 -3.08 -33.45
CA GLN A 577 3.60 -2.76 -34.00
C GLN A 577 4.74 -3.36 -33.16
N LEU A 578 4.58 -3.46 -31.83
CA LEU A 578 5.61 -3.95 -30.90
C LEU A 578 5.60 -5.48 -30.77
N PHE A 579 4.42 -6.10 -30.77
CA PHE A 579 4.26 -7.56 -30.89
C PHE A 579 3.41 -7.87 -32.13
N THR A 580 4.11 -8.17 -33.23
CA THR A 580 3.51 -8.33 -34.56
C THR A 580 2.94 -9.73 -34.78
N LYS A 581 2.12 -9.89 -35.83
CA LYS A 581 1.68 -11.22 -36.30
C LYS A 581 2.86 -12.14 -36.66
N GLU A 582 3.92 -11.57 -37.24
CA GLU A 582 5.16 -12.29 -37.56
C GLU A 582 5.86 -12.80 -36.28
N ASP A 583 5.93 -11.98 -35.23
CA ASP A 583 6.44 -12.42 -33.92
C ASP A 583 5.58 -13.55 -33.34
N SER A 584 4.24 -13.48 -33.47
CA SER A 584 3.35 -14.54 -33.02
C SER A 584 3.58 -15.88 -33.75
N GLU A 585 3.78 -15.83 -35.07
CA GLU A 585 4.03 -17.01 -35.91
C GLU A 585 5.43 -17.62 -35.67
N LEU A 586 6.48 -16.80 -35.58
CA LEU A 586 7.87 -17.25 -35.37
C LEU A 586 8.13 -17.74 -33.93
N LEU A 587 7.54 -17.07 -32.94
CA LEU A 587 7.73 -17.42 -31.53
C LEU A 587 6.76 -18.51 -31.05
N GLY A 588 5.73 -18.84 -31.84
CA GLY A 588 4.74 -19.86 -31.52
C GLY A 588 3.84 -19.50 -30.33
N VAL A 589 3.75 -18.21 -29.99
CA VAL A 589 2.92 -17.68 -28.88
C VAL A 589 1.88 -16.72 -29.44
N ARG A 590 0.65 -16.79 -28.93
CA ARG A 590 -0.49 -15.97 -29.39
C ARG A 590 -1.30 -15.50 -28.19
N TRP A 591 -1.92 -14.33 -28.30
CA TRP A 591 -2.82 -13.82 -27.26
C TRP A 591 -3.94 -14.84 -26.98
N LYS A 592 -4.13 -15.17 -25.72
CA LYS A 592 -5.09 -16.15 -25.20
C LYS A 592 -6.00 -15.47 -24.19
N LYS A 593 -7.30 -15.46 -24.46
CA LYS A 593 -8.33 -15.05 -23.50
C LYS A 593 -8.34 -16.03 -22.32
N THR A 594 -8.47 -15.51 -21.11
CA THR A 594 -8.37 -16.31 -19.87
C THR A 594 -9.47 -15.91 -18.88
N PRO A 595 -10.76 -16.14 -19.19
CA PRO A 595 -11.85 -15.88 -18.26
C PRO A 595 -11.72 -16.71 -16.97
N CYS A 596 -12.15 -16.10 -15.86
CA CYS A 596 -12.26 -16.70 -14.53
C CYS A 596 -13.70 -16.63 -14.02
N GLN A 597 -14.14 -17.68 -13.33
CA GLN A 597 -15.42 -17.76 -12.62
C GLN A 597 -15.35 -17.05 -11.25
N PRO A 598 -16.51 -16.74 -10.60
CA PRO A 598 -16.55 -16.13 -9.28
C PRO A 598 -15.79 -16.95 -8.24
N GLY A 599 -14.76 -16.36 -7.63
CA GLY A 599 -13.90 -17.01 -6.64
C GLY A 599 -12.67 -17.72 -7.21
N GLU A 600 -12.54 -17.83 -8.53
CA GLU A 600 -11.28 -18.25 -9.14
C GLU A 600 -10.21 -17.17 -9.02
N VAL A 601 -8.97 -17.64 -8.81
CA VAL A 601 -7.78 -16.80 -8.84
C VAL A 601 -6.91 -17.16 -10.04
N ARG A 602 -6.59 -16.14 -10.85
CA ARG A 602 -5.57 -16.18 -11.90
C ARG A 602 -4.26 -15.71 -11.30
N ILE A 603 -3.22 -16.52 -11.41
CA ILE A 603 -1.85 -16.19 -10.97
C ILE A 603 -0.95 -16.28 -12.19
N THR A 604 -0.09 -15.28 -12.41
CA THR A 604 0.68 -15.11 -13.65
C THR A 604 2.11 -14.65 -13.34
N LEU A 605 3.11 -15.16 -14.06
CA LEU A 605 4.49 -14.66 -14.02
C LEU A 605 4.53 -13.20 -14.54
N PRO A 606 5.34 -12.31 -13.95
CA PRO A 606 5.36 -10.89 -14.34
C PRO A 606 6.12 -10.66 -15.65
N SER A 607 6.73 -11.71 -16.21
CA SER A 607 7.34 -11.76 -17.54
C SER A 607 6.33 -12.05 -18.66
N ILE A 608 5.03 -12.16 -18.36
CA ILE A 608 3.95 -12.44 -19.31
C ILE A 608 3.24 -11.13 -19.69
N PRO A 609 3.32 -10.72 -20.97
CA PRO A 609 2.41 -9.74 -21.54
C PRO A 609 0.95 -10.10 -21.27
N HIS A 610 0.18 -9.13 -20.79
CA HIS A 610 -1.22 -9.31 -20.45
C HIS A 610 -2.04 -8.05 -20.69
N GLY A 611 -3.35 -8.18 -20.58
CA GLY A 611 -4.29 -7.09 -20.85
C GLY A 611 -5.65 -7.29 -20.20
N ALA A 612 -6.59 -6.44 -20.60
CA ALA A 612 -8.01 -6.65 -20.39
C ALA A 612 -8.74 -6.40 -21.72
N THR A 613 -9.78 -7.19 -21.99
CA THR A 613 -10.67 -6.91 -23.12
C THR A 613 -11.41 -5.58 -22.90
N GLY A 614 -11.86 -4.95 -23.99
CA GLY A 614 -12.63 -3.72 -23.92
C GLY A 614 -13.28 -3.36 -25.26
N PRO A 615 -14.33 -2.51 -25.26
CA PRO A 615 -15.00 -1.98 -24.07
C PRO A 615 -15.67 -3.10 -23.25
N THR A 616 -15.83 -2.88 -21.95
CA THR A 616 -16.47 -3.85 -21.05
C THR A 616 -17.93 -4.08 -21.48
N THR A 617 -18.36 -5.34 -21.56
CA THR A 617 -19.71 -5.72 -22.04
C THR A 617 -20.72 -5.99 -20.90
N LYS A 618 -20.25 -6.41 -19.72
CA LYS A 618 -21.04 -6.71 -18.51
C LYS A 618 -20.30 -6.27 -17.24
N ILE A 619 -20.95 -6.26 -16.07
CA ILE A 619 -20.25 -5.91 -14.81
C ILE A 619 -19.10 -6.89 -14.56
N ARG A 620 -17.92 -6.35 -14.21
CA ARG A 620 -16.74 -7.15 -13.85
C ARG A 620 -15.96 -6.50 -12.70
N ARG A 621 -16.00 -7.16 -11.54
CA ARG A 621 -15.26 -6.79 -10.34
C ARG A 621 -14.12 -7.78 -10.10
N THR A 622 -12.91 -7.25 -9.93
CA THR A 622 -11.74 -8.07 -9.63
C THR A 622 -10.85 -7.41 -8.58
N MET A 623 -10.10 -8.23 -7.84
CA MET A 623 -9.15 -7.78 -6.84
C MET A 623 -7.73 -8.25 -7.18
N LEU A 624 -6.74 -7.48 -6.75
CA LEU A 624 -5.33 -7.69 -7.09
C LEU A 624 -4.48 -7.98 -5.83
N PRO A 625 -4.55 -9.22 -5.27
CA PRO A 625 -3.78 -9.61 -4.09
C PRO A 625 -2.33 -9.96 -4.45
N TRP A 626 -1.46 -8.96 -4.56
CA TRP A 626 -0.05 -9.21 -4.89
C TRP A 626 0.78 -9.40 -3.62
N PHE A 627 1.46 -10.53 -3.51
CA PHE A 627 2.39 -10.86 -2.43
C PHE A 627 3.84 -10.68 -2.88
N VAL A 628 4.57 -9.78 -2.21
CA VAL A 628 6.00 -9.54 -2.44
C VAL A 628 6.85 -10.29 -1.42
N GLY A 629 8.04 -10.72 -1.86
CA GLY A 629 9.04 -11.37 -1.03
C GLY A 629 9.71 -10.41 -0.05
N VAL A 630 9.86 -10.84 1.19
CA VAL A 630 10.67 -10.15 2.21
C VAL A 630 12.03 -10.84 2.33
N GLN A 631 13.10 -10.04 2.17
CA GLN A 631 14.48 -10.52 2.21
C GLN A 631 14.93 -10.94 3.63
N ASP A 632 16.15 -11.48 3.75
CA ASP A 632 16.65 -12.06 5.01
C ASP A 632 16.78 -11.09 6.18
N ASP A 633 16.75 -9.78 5.94
CA ASP A 633 16.73 -8.77 7.00
C ASP A 633 15.34 -8.48 7.58
N GLU A 634 14.31 -9.15 7.08
CA GLU A 634 12.89 -8.95 7.39
C GLU A 634 12.37 -7.51 7.17
N SER A 635 13.10 -6.67 6.42
CA SER A 635 12.80 -5.23 6.22
C SER A 635 12.85 -4.82 4.74
N SER A 636 13.87 -5.25 3.98
CA SER A 636 13.92 -5.02 2.53
C SER A 636 12.96 -5.95 1.78
N LEU A 637 12.21 -5.38 0.84
CA LEU A 637 11.39 -6.12 -0.12
C LEU A 637 12.24 -6.61 -1.30
N GLU A 638 11.77 -7.60 -2.06
CA GLU A 638 12.46 -8.12 -3.25
C GLU A 638 12.74 -7.03 -4.32
N VAL A 639 11.79 -6.10 -4.50
CA VAL A 639 11.94 -4.86 -5.28
C VAL A 639 12.18 -3.73 -4.29
N VAL A 640 13.45 -3.35 -4.11
CA VAL A 640 13.86 -2.34 -3.11
C VAL A 640 13.38 -0.92 -3.43
N GLU A 641 12.96 -0.66 -4.68
CA GLU A 641 12.28 0.59 -5.04
C GLU A 641 10.82 0.63 -4.54
N GLY A 642 10.18 -0.53 -4.36
CA GLY A 642 8.80 -0.65 -3.85
C GLY A 642 8.66 -0.37 -2.34
N GLY A 643 9.75 0.00 -1.65
CA GLY A 643 9.75 0.41 -0.24
C GLY A 643 10.21 -0.67 0.73
N THR A 644 9.69 -0.62 1.95
CA THR A 644 10.11 -1.45 3.09
C THR A 644 8.95 -2.16 3.77
N TRP A 645 9.23 -3.23 4.50
CA TRP A 645 8.27 -3.91 5.38
C TRP A 645 7.64 -2.91 6.37
N GLU A 646 8.43 -2.00 6.92
CA GLU A 646 7.98 -0.97 7.87
C GLU A 646 6.99 0.04 7.26
N GLU A 647 7.13 0.35 5.97
CA GLU A 647 6.20 1.22 5.23
C GLU A 647 4.91 0.48 4.87
N LEU A 648 4.99 -0.80 4.47
CA LEU A 648 3.78 -1.62 4.29
C LEU A 648 3.06 -1.89 5.62
N ALA A 649 3.79 -2.11 6.73
CA ALA A 649 3.21 -2.24 8.07
C ALA A 649 2.50 -0.97 8.53
N THR A 650 3.01 0.20 8.13
CA THR A 650 2.36 1.49 8.37
C THR A 650 1.10 1.64 7.52
N ALA A 651 1.17 1.31 6.22
CA ALA A 651 0.02 1.36 5.31
C ALA A 651 -1.12 0.41 5.73
N HIS A 652 -0.81 -0.85 6.07
CA HIS A 652 -1.80 -1.84 6.58
C HIS A 652 -2.41 -1.46 7.93
N ARG A 653 -1.66 -0.81 8.83
CA ARG A 653 -2.15 -0.40 10.16
C ARG A 653 -3.02 0.86 10.10
N ASP A 654 -2.59 1.86 9.32
CA ASP A 654 -3.21 3.19 9.32
C ASP A 654 -4.27 3.34 8.19
N PHE A 655 -4.40 2.33 7.32
CA PHE A 655 -5.25 2.28 6.14
C PHE A 655 -5.02 3.45 5.16
N VAL A 656 -3.75 3.75 4.91
CA VAL A 656 -3.29 4.76 3.93
C VAL A 656 -2.58 4.08 2.76
N ALA A 657 -2.62 4.68 1.58
CA ALA A 657 -1.95 4.11 0.40
C ALA A 657 -0.42 3.93 0.64
N PRO A 658 0.22 2.89 0.08
CA PRO A 658 1.67 2.79 0.07
C PRO A 658 2.27 3.97 -0.71
N LYS A 659 3.45 4.44 -0.32
CA LYS A 659 4.11 5.61 -0.95
C LYS A 659 4.59 5.38 -2.39
N ALA A 660 4.55 4.13 -2.85
CA ALA A 660 4.97 3.69 -4.17
C ALA A 660 4.09 2.53 -4.63
N THR A 661 4.22 2.16 -5.90
CA THR A 661 3.71 0.92 -6.47
C THR A 661 4.63 -0.27 -6.12
N PRO A 662 4.17 -1.53 -6.31
CA PRO A 662 5.04 -2.72 -6.23
C PRO A 662 6.30 -2.63 -7.12
N SER A 663 6.20 -1.97 -8.28
CA SER A 663 7.29 -1.74 -9.21
C SER A 663 8.23 -0.58 -8.82
N GLY A 664 7.90 0.20 -7.78
CA GLY A 664 8.70 1.32 -7.27
C GLY A 664 8.42 2.68 -7.89
N LEU A 665 7.28 2.84 -8.57
CA LEU A 665 6.81 4.11 -9.15
C LEU A 665 5.98 4.91 -8.14
N ALA A 666 5.78 6.21 -8.40
CA ALA A 666 4.74 6.99 -7.71
C ALA A 666 3.31 6.53 -8.11
N ASN A 667 2.33 6.82 -7.26
CA ASN A 667 0.91 6.49 -7.52
C ASN A 667 0.28 7.51 -8.50
N ARG A 668 0.65 7.42 -9.78
CA ARG A 668 0.28 8.38 -10.84
C ARG A 668 -1.23 8.62 -11.01
N TYR A 669 -2.07 7.63 -10.69
CA TYR A 669 -3.53 7.72 -10.86
C TYR A 669 -4.27 8.15 -9.58
N GLY A 670 -3.59 8.98 -8.77
CA GLY A 670 -4.03 9.35 -7.43
C GLY A 670 -3.76 8.25 -6.39
N ALA A 671 -3.63 8.69 -5.14
CA ALA A 671 -3.63 7.84 -3.95
C ALA A 671 -4.79 8.27 -3.04
N ILE A 672 -5.32 7.36 -2.21
CA ILE A 672 -6.30 7.78 -1.20
C ILE A 672 -5.64 8.75 -0.21
N PRO A 673 -6.14 10.01 -0.07
CA PRO A 673 -5.46 11.04 0.74
C PRO A 673 -5.65 10.81 2.24
N TYR A 674 -6.62 9.99 2.64
CA TYR A 674 -6.88 9.56 4.01
C TYR A 674 -7.59 8.19 4.01
N ARG A 675 -7.58 7.52 5.17
CA ARG A 675 -8.33 6.28 5.44
C ARG A 675 -9.82 6.48 5.14
N PHE A 676 -10.42 5.61 4.32
CA PHE A 676 -11.88 5.59 4.15
C PHE A 676 -12.55 5.43 5.53
N PRO A 677 -13.44 6.36 5.97
CA PRO A 677 -13.81 6.47 7.38
C PRO A 677 -14.36 5.18 7.99
N ALA A 678 -15.23 4.48 7.27
CA ALA A 678 -15.87 3.25 7.72
C ALA A 678 -15.05 1.98 7.49
N CYS A 679 -13.79 2.09 7.04
CA CYS A 679 -12.88 0.94 6.98
C CYS A 679 -12.59 0.43 8.40
N VAL A 680 -12.84 -0.86 8.66
CA VAL A 680 -12.61 -1.56 9.94
C VAL A 680 -11.42 -2.52 9.86
N GLU A 681 -10.89 -2.94 11.00
CA GLU A 681 -9.74 -3.84 11.06
C GLU A 681 -10.15 -5.32 11.18
N LEU A 682 -9.89 -6.12 10.13
CA LEU A 682 -10.02 -7.58 10.16
C LEU A 682 -8.68 -8.20 10.57
N ALA A 683 -8.55 -8.60 11.83
CA ALA A 683 -7.31 -9.09 12.45
C ALA A 683 -7.50 -10.41 13.23
N GLY A 684 -6.37 -11.06 13.58
CA GLY A 684 -6.39 -12.23 14.47
C GLY A 684 -6.80 -13.56 13.83
N LEU A 685 -6.92 -13.61 12.50
CA LEU A 685 -7.31 -14.83 11.78
C LEU A 685 -6.27 -15.97 11.88
N GLY A 686 -4.99 -15.60 12.01
CA GLY A 686 -3.85 -16.51 12.17
C GLY A 686 -2.53 -15.75 12.31
N ALA A 687 -1.45 -16.39 12.78
CA ALA A 687 -0.13 -15.78 12.80
C ALA A 687 0.42 -15.53 11.38
N VAL A 688 0.24 -16.48 10.45
CA VAL A 688 0.62 -16.29 9.04
C VAL A 688 -0.24 -15.20 8.40
N SER A 689 -1.55 -15.16 8.68
CA SER A 689 -2.43 -14.06 8.26
C SER A 689 -1.91 -12.69 8.73
N ASP A 690 -1.61 -12.54 10.02
CA ASP A 690 -1.02 -11.31 10.56
C ASP A 690 0.35 -10.98 9.93
N ALA A 691 1.13 -11.98 9.50
CA ALA A 691 2.41 -11.75 8.84
C ALA A 691 2.23 -11.22 7.42
N LEU A 692 1.26 -11.76 6.67
CA LEU A 692 0.93 -11.32 5.31
C LEU A 692 0.47 -9.85 5.25
N VAL A 693 -0.25 -9.36 6.26
CA VAL A 693 -0.64 -7.94 6.38
C VAL A 693 0.27 -7.13 7.31
N CYS A 694 1.53 -7.55 7.45
CA CYS A 694 2.60 -6.82 8.16
C CYS A 694 2.31 -6.46 9.64
N ARG A 695 1.34 -7.11 10.30
CA ARG A 695 1.12 -7.00 11.75
C ARG A 695 2.14 -7.82 12.57
N ARG A 696 2.78 -8.82 11.94
CA ARG A 696 3.68 -9.77 12.61
C ARG A 696 4.93 -10.06 11.76
N ARG A 697 6.09 -10.25 12.39
CA ARG A 697 7.34 -10.65 11.70
C ARG A 697 7.38 -12.14 11.42
N TRP A 698 8.00 -12.54 10.30
CA TRP A 698 8.15 -13.94 9.91
C TRP A 698 9.02 -14.76 10.89
N SER A 699 9.97 -14.11 11.56
CA SER A 699 10.76 -14.65 12.69
C SER A 699 9.95 -14.96 13.96
N SER A 700 8.67 -14.58 14.04
CA SER A 700 7.82 -14.88 15.20
C SER A 700 7.60 -16.40 15.35
N PRO A 701 7.83 -17.00 16.53
CA PRO A 701 7.63 -18.43 16.75
C PRO A 701 6.21 -18.94 16.49
N ALA A 702 5.20 -18.05 16.45
CA ALA A 702 3.85 -18.42 16.04
C ALA A 702 3.72 -18.58 14.51
N VAL A 703 4.31 -17.64 13.74
CA VAL A 703 4.31 -17.68 12.28
C VAL A 703 5.10 -18.89 11.78
N VAL A 704 6.26 -19.16 12.39
CA VAL A 704 7.08 -20.34 12.12
C VAL A 704 6.26 -21.63 12.23
N ARG A 705 5.50 -21.82 13.32
CA ARG A 705 4.69 -23.04 13.51
C ARG A 705 3.56 -23.18 12.49
N GLU A 706 2.89 -22.09 12.13
CA GLU A 706 1.80 -22.14 11.15
C GLU A 706 2.35 -22.37 9.73
N ARG A 707 3.47 -21.73 9.37
CA ARG A 707 4.22 -22.02 8.14
C ARG A 707 4.62 -23.50 8.08
N ASP A 708 5.12 -24.07 9.17
CA ASP A 708 5.60 -25.46 9.20
C ASP A 708 4.45 -26.49 9.06
N VAL A 709 3.20 -26.09 9.34
CA VAL A 709 2.00 -26.87 8.98
C VAL A 709 1.65 -26.67 7.50
N LEU A 710 1.53 -25.41 7.05
CA LEU A 710 1.08 -25.06 5.70
C LEU A 710 2.04 -25.55 4.61
N LEU A 711 3.33 -25.22 4.73
CA LEU A 711 4.40 -25.56 3.79
C LEU A 711 5.21 -26.80 4.22
N GLY A 712 4.77 -27.54 5.25
CA GLY A 712 5.36 -28.81 5.65
C GLY A 712 4.97 -29.98 4.72
N LYS A 713 5.26 -31.20 5.15
CA LYS A 713 4.89 -32.43 4.40
C LYS A 713 3.49 -32.94 4.70
N ASP A 714 2.97 -32.67 5.89
CA ASP A 714 1.62 -33.10 6.26
C ASP A 714 0.57 -32.25 5.52
N ARG A 715 0.06 -32.76 4.39
CA ARG A 715 -0.97 -32.09 3.58
C ARG A 715 -2.35 -32.16 4.24
N ALA A 716 -2.62 -33.21 5.02
CA ALA A 716 -3.87 -33.33 5.77
C ALA A 716 -3.96 -32.29 6.89
N ALA A 717 -2.87 -32.06 7.63
CA ALA A 717 -2.79 -30.99 8.63
C ALA A 717 -2.93 -29.59 8.01
N ALA A 718 -2.37 -29.35 6.82
CA ALA A 718 -2.55 -28.09 6.10
C ALA A 718 -4.01 -27.87 5.67
N HIS A 719 -4.66 -28.87 5.07
CA HIS A 719 -6.07 -28.77 4.66
C HIS A 719 -7.00 -28.57 5.87
N GLU A 720 -6.76 -29.27 6.98
CA GLU A 720 -7.53 -29.10 8.22
C GLU A 720 -7.27 -27.74 8.89
N PHE A 721 -6.06 -27.17 8.77
CA PHE A 721 -5.77 -25.81 9.19
C PHE A 721 -6.55 -24.79 8.34
N ILE A 722 -6.51 -24.91 7.00
CA ILE A 722 -7.24 -24.04 6.07
C ILE A 722 -8.75 -24.10 6.35
N ARG A 723 -9.32 -25.29 6.54
CA ARG A 723 -10.76 -25.47 6.85
C ARG A 723 -11.16 -24.70 8.11
N ARG A 724 -10.44 -24.92 9.23
CA ARG A 724 -10.69 -24.22 10.50
C ARG A 724 -10.49 -22.71 10.39
N TRP A 725 -9.49 -22.28 9.61
CA TRP A 725 -9.25 -20.86 9.34
C TRP A 725 -10.43 -20.23 8.62
N ARG A 726 -10.96 -20.87 7.56
CA ARG A 726 -12.13 -20.37 6.80
C ARG A 726 -13.38 -20.31 7.69
N GLU A 727 -13.63 -21.32 8.52
CA GLU A 727 -14.74 -21.34 9.49
C GLU A 727 -14.68 -20.21 10.54
N HIS A 728 -13.47 -19.77 10.91
CA HIS A 728 -13.26 -18.60 11.76
C HIS A 728 -13.41 -17.29 10.97
N ALA A 729 -12.81 -17.23 9.77
CA ALA A 729 -12.76 -16.05 8.94
C ALA A 729 -14.13 -15.63 8.39
N ILE A 730 -15.06 -16.56 8.12
CA ILE A 730 -16.47 -16.23 7.81
C ILE A 730 -17.08 -15.37 8.91
N LYS A 731 -16.91 -15.77 10.19
CA LYS A 731 -17.54 -15.09 11.33
C LYS A 731 -16.93 -13.70 11.53
N ALA A 732 -15.61 -13.63 11.58
CA ALA A 732 -14.89 -12.37 11.72
C ALA A 732 -15.15 -11.39 10.56
N ALA A 733 -15.32 -11.89 9.33
CA ALA A 733 -15.69 -11.06 8.19
C ALA A 733 -17.13 -10.56 8.27
N LEU A 734 -18.11 -11.39 8.66
CA LEU A 734 -19.50 -10.96 8.86
C LEU A 734 -19.64 -9.92 9.99
N GLU A 735 -18.92 -10.12 11.10
CA GLU A 735 -18.81 -9.13 12.19
C GLU A 735 -18.20 -7.81 11.69
N ALA A 736 -17.16 -7.89 10.84
CA ALA A 736 -16.55 -6.72 10.21
C ALA A 736 -17.50 -6.02 9.22
N PHE A 737 -18.21 -6.73 8.35
CA PHE A 737 -19.20 -6.14 7.42
C PHE A 737 -20.33 -5.42 8.16
N ALA A 738 -20.82 -5.98 9.28
CA ALA A 738 -21.79 -5.31 10.14
C ALA A 738 -21.21 -4.00 10.72
N ALA A 739 -19.97 -4.02 11.22
CA ALA A 739 -19.30 -2.83 11.73
C ALA A 739 -19.04 -1.76 10.64
N VAL A 740 -18.73 -2.16 9.40
CA VAL A 740 -18.65 -1.23 8.25
C VAL A 740 -20.00 -0.57 8.02
N ARG A 741 -21.11 -1.34 7.97
CA ARG A 741 -22.46 -0.78 7.79
C ARG A 741 -22.84 0.25 8.86
N GLU A 742 -22.55 -0.05 10.12
CA GLU A 742 -22.86 0.84 11.24
C GLU A 742 -22.04 2.13 11.17
N GLU A 743 -20.73 2.03 10.98
CA GLU A 743 -19.83 3.20 10.92
C GLU A 743 -20.06 4.04 9.65
N GLU A 744 -20.38 3.42 8.53
CA GLU A 744 -20.67 4.10 7.26
C GLU A 744 -21.95 4.96 7.36
N LYS A 745 -23.04 4.39 7.88
CA LYS A 745 -24.27 5.16 8.22
C LYS A 745 -23.97 6.27 9.22
N ARG A 746 -23.18 5.98 10.26
CA ARG A 746 -22.88 6.93 11.34
C ARG A 746 -21.99 8.10 10.90
N VAL A 747 -21.13 7.91 9.89
CA VAL A 747 -20.24 8.96 9.36
C VAL A 747 -20.90 9.77 8.24
N PHE A 748 -21.57 9.11 7.29
CA PHE A 748 -22.11 9.78 6.10
C PHE A 748 -23.58 10.22 6.24
N GLY A 749 -24.30 9.75 7.26
CA GLY A 749 -25.68 10.17 7.54
C GLY A 749 -26.61 9.87 6.37
N GLU A 750 -27.35 10.87 5.88
CA GLU A 750 -28.21 10.69 4.71
C GLU A 750 -27.45 10.41 3.41
N LYS A 751 -26.13 10.71 3.33
CA LYS A 751 -25.28 10.39 2.16
C LYS A 751 -24.77 8.94 2.16
N SER A 752 -25.14 8.13 3.16
CA SER A 752 -24.76 6.72 3.30
C SER A 752 -25.36 5.82 2.21
N TYR A 753 -24.53 4.98 1.60
CA TYR A 753 -24.94 3.92 0.68
C TYR A 753 -25.95 2.98 1.34
N TYR A 754 -25.66 2.52 2.56
CA TYR A 754 -26.53 1.57 3.26
C TYR A 754 -27.84 2.22 3.75
N TYR A 755 -27.83 3.51 4.11
CA TYR A 755 -29.03 4.29 4.39
C TYR A 755 -29.92 4.43 3.14
N TYR A 756 -29.34 4.77 1.98
CA TYR A 756 -30.07 4.80 0.72
C TYR A 756 -30.64 3.44 0.35
N LYS A 757 -29.82 2.37 0.43
CA LYS A 757 -30.24 0.99 0.12
C LYS A 757 -31.47 0.59 0.95
N GLU A 758 -31.40 0.70 2.28
CA GLU A 758 -32.52 0.33 3.17
C GLU A 758 -33.77 1.17 2.92
N ARG A 759 -33.61 2.48 2.65
CA ARG A 759 -34.73 3.38 2.32
C ARG A 759 -35.38 3.05 0.99
N LEU A 760 -34.61 2.60 -0.01
CA LEU A 760 -35.10 2.26 -1.34
C LEU A 760 -35.74 0.86 -1.37
N GLU A 761 -35.18 -0.11 -0.64
CA GLU A 761 -35.80 -1.41 -0.39
C GLU A 761 -37.17 -1.27 0.30
N LEU A 762 -37.27 -0.40 1.33
CA LEU A 762 -38.53 -0.08 2.01
C LEU A 762 -39.59 0.55 1.08
N LEU A 763 -39.16 1.25 0.03
CA LEU A 763 -40.03 1.91 -0.95
C LEU A 763 -40.29 1.07 -2.21
N GLY A 764 -39.60 -0.06 -2.39
CA GLY A 764 -39.67 -0.89 -3.61
C GLY A 764 -39.05 -0.22 -4.84
N ILE A 765 -38.07 0.67 -4.65
CA ILE A 765 -37.43 1.46 -5.72
C ILE A 765 -36.00 0.91 -5.97
N PRO A 766 -35.54 0.75 -7.22
CA PRO A 766 -34.15 0.35 -7.50
C PRO A 766 -33.14 1.45 -7.13
N MET A 767 -31.90 1.07 -6.84
CA MET A 767 -30.81 2.02 -6.55
C MET A 767 -30.58 2.95 -7.75
N PRO A 768 -30.70 4.29 -7.61
CA PRO A 768 -30.41 5.23 -8.69
C PRO A 768 -28.89 5.35 -8.89
N ALA A 769 -28.48 5.83 -10.06
CA ALA A 769 -27.10 6.24 -10.28
C ALA A 769 -26.74 7.43 -9.36
N VAL A 770 -25.59 7.36 -8.70
CA VAL A 770 -25.13 8.38 -7.74
C VAL A 770 -24.62 9.59 -8.51
N VAL A 771 -25.17 10.77 -8.21
CA VAL A 771 -24.67 12.05 -8.73
C VAL A 771 -23.62 12.59 -7.75
N PRO A 772 -22.44 13.06 -8.20
CA PRO A 772 -21.43 13.67 -7.34
C PRO A 772 -21.95 14.88 -6.54
N ASP A 773 -21.30 15.13 -5.41
CA ASP A 773 -21.62 16.25 -4.50
C ASP A 773 -21.21 17.59 -5.16
N PRO A 774 -22.12 18.54 -5.42
CA PRO A 774 -21.84 19.71 -6.25
C PRO A 774 -20.88 20.72 -5.60
N ASP A 775 -20.66 20.63 -4.29
CA ASP A 775 -19.74 21.51 -3.54
C ASP A 775 -18.25 21.15 -3.76
N VAL A 776 -17.94 20.08 -4.51
CA VAL A 776 -16.58 19.77 -4.96
C VAL A 776 -16.37 20.34 -6.36
N LEU A 777 -16.34 21.68 -6.45
CA LEU A 777 -15.73 22.36 -7.59
C LEU A 777 -14.29 21.86 -7.73
N GLY A 778 -13.92 21.42 -8.93
CA GLY A 778 -12.52 21.17 -9.26
C GLY A 778 -11.74 22.49 -9.26
N ASP A 779 -10.42 22.42 -9.09
CA ASP A 779 -9.52 23.58 -9.22
C ASP A 779 -9.32 24.01 -10.70
N GLU A 780 -10.40 23.95 -11.50
CA GLU A 780 -10.39 24.19 -12.96
C GLU A 780 -10.09 25.66 -13.33
N GLU A 781 -10.24 26.60 -12.38
CA GLU A 781 -9.81 28.01 -12.55
C GLU A 781 -8.28 28.22 -12.37
N LEU A 782 -7.47 27.16 -12.23
CA LEU A 782 -6.01 27.27 -12.05
C LEU A 782 -5.15 26.77 -13.23
N GLU A 783 -5.72 26.12 -14.27
CA GLU A 783 -4.94 25.52 -15.37
C GLU A 783 -4.92 26.33 -16.70
N GLU A 784 -5.61 27.47 -16.83
CA GLU A 784 -5.52 28.35 -18.03
C GLU A 784 -4.14 29.03 -18.22
N ALA A 785 -3.14 28.70 -17.39
CA ALA A 785 -1.81 29.33 -17.37
C ALA A 785 -0.66 28.46 -17.93
N GLY A 786 -0.97 27.47 -18.78
CA GLY A 786 -0.02 26.83 -19.69
C GLY A 786 0.35 25.37 -19.36
N GLY A 787 -0.31 24.43 -20.03
CA GLY A 787 -0.05 22.99 -19.89
C GLY A 787 -0.67 22.09 -20.97
N GLU A 788 -1.18 22.64 -22.08
CA GLU A 788 -1.74 21.80 -23.17
C GLU A 788 -0.65 21.02 -23.89
N GLY A 789 -0.55 19.71 -23.61
CA GLY A 789 0.08 18.77 -24.53
C GLY A 789 1.09 17.77 -23.95
N LEU A 790 0.74 17.00 -22.92
CA LEU A 790 1.37 15.68 -22.71
C LEU A 790 0.49 14.73 -21.85
N LEU A 791 0.26 13.53 -22.40
CA LEU A 791 -0.40 12.31 -21.88
C LEU A 791 -1.72 11.94 -22.61
N PHE A 792 -1.58 11.05 -23.60
CA PHE A 792 -2.62 10.47 -24.48
C PHE A 792 -3.13 11.34 -25.65
N ALA A 793 -2.23 12.12 -26.25
CA ALA A 793 -2.02 12.08 -27.70
C ALA A 793 -0.72 11.26 -27.95
N GLU A 794 -0.41 10.69 -29.12
CA GLU A 794 -0.97 10.90 -30.46
C GLU A 794 -2.39 10.32 -30.66
N GLU A 795 -3.18 11.06 -31.43
CA GLU A 795 -4.48 10.63 -31.95
C GLU A 795 -4.26 9.62 -33.09
N GLY A 796 -5.06 8.56 -33.15
CA GLY A 796 -5.11 7.73 -34.34
C GLY A 796 -5.88 8.45 -35.44
N GLU A 797 -5.26 8.68 -36.60
CA GLU A 797 -5.98 9.18 -37.79
C GLU A 797 -7.22 8.33 -38.06
N GLU A 798 -8.32 8.96 -38.50
CA GLU A 798 -9.59 8.27 -38.80
C GLU A 798 -9.44 7.34 -40.02
N GLY A 799 -8.97 6.11 -39.76
CA GLY A 799 -8.82 5.04 -40.74
C GLY A 799 -10.17 4.61 -41.32
N VAL A 800 -10.51 5.18 -42.48
CA VAL A 800 -11.80 5.01 -43.15
C VAL A 800 -12.09 3.54 -43.48
N GLY A 801 -13.13 2.99 -42.83
CA GLY A 801 -13.96 1.90 -43.34
C GLY A 801 -13.33 0.51 -43.40
N ALA A 802 -13.64 -0.33 -42.41
CA ALA A 802 -13.43 -1.78 -42.45
C ALA A 802 -14.75 -2.52 -42.16
N ASP A 803 -15.62 -2.56 -43.16
CA ASP A 803 -16.74 -3.51 -43.21
C ASP A 803 -16.22 -4.94 -43.49
N GLU A 804 -16.98 -5.94 -43.06
CA GLU A 804 -16.84 -7.38 -43.39
C GLU A 804 -15.42 -8.00 -43.46
N MET A 805 -14.97 -8.59 -42.35
CA MET A 805 -14.37 -9.93 -42.44
C MET A 805 -14.55 -10.76 -41.16
N VAL A 806 -15.42 -11.77 -41.24
CA VAL A 806 -15.67 -12.76 -40.18
C VAL A 806 -15.46 -14.17 -40.74
N MET A 807 -14.61 -14.95 -40.10
CA MET A 807 -14.80 -16.38 -39.75
C MET A 807 -13.82 -16.78 -38.64
#